data_AF-A0A3P9Q063-F1
#
_entry.id   AF-A0A3P9Q063-F1
#
_cell.length_a   1.000
_cell.length_b   1.000
_cell.length_c   1.000
_cell.angle_alpha   90.00
_cell.angle_beta   90.00
_cell.angle_gamma   90.00
#
_symmetry.space_group_name_H-M   'P 1'
#
loop_
_entity.id
_entity.type
_entity.pdbx_description
1 polymer ?
#
loop_
_entity_poly.entity_id
_entity_poly.type
_entity_poly.pdbx_seq_one_letter_code
_entity_poly.pdbx_strand_id
1 'polypeptide(L)'
;MYSLGSESLIKQAREIQETELQKFYSRLVKLLQLKELGYETLDSLHRLHLILSANKYARTILRLSPDSLTEEHVTILSKKFVDWLRYASIVQGGGASSGGFFTGPRSRQVTELDGSVSGDFFTVLCVGQGFTEDQWMNVYSFSMLRHWLLTYHSVSSGNSTMDADDRSEVDGSVVSMVSATSSSSRLLPPKERLREKAFQYCQRLIEQCDQDPSMVFRTFPSIKALFGRLSSDLSYARVLLPIAQFYLNHGEMAAVDCECVWKLVFGRFPAELFNDPFLAHELLRFLRQNLDSLRLRTPEFIRFLPNFLKFLAWDSSAVVDDFVDLLPSLVTEGTAVEMLHTLLDLPCLSATLVLQFRSVDTQTRLLSLDAFRNPAFRGLFLFLLRVETGHTIDRLSTLHDLLAEAADWPRVVRCAQVVPVLLHIYFNTVVTVGTERIPSLETFRLRFPASFFLPRPSFPSCRVFSCHLLRLCKLRPSLVVDQSHELLEFAGTTANVYSKEEVYTHVVWVLGEYLSMSSDSSCSVALITSCFETLEAVLFEITSSAPPPGMVCPAPKVITTLMSALAKLASRSHDLIPRVSLFFSKLRTTARNGSVAWCADEDDLVAIVTRGEELWSLLKAPGVAQSVLTPPPHVLTPRWHRDTNLAVPLQLRVLTRLTHSQ
;
A
#
# COMPACT_ATOMS: atom_id res chain seq x y z
N MET A 1 -7.26 51.84 20.58
CA MET A 1 -6.51 53.08 20.28
C MET A 1 -5.12 52.91 20.85
N TYR A 2 -4.09 52.99 20.01
CA TYR A 2 -2.70 52.91 20.47
C TYR A 2 -2.36 54.18 21.29
N SER A 3 -1.57 54.04 22.36
CA SER A 3 -1.10 55.20 23.15
C SER A 3 -0.30 56.20 22.29
N LEU A 4 -0.25 57.47 22.68
CA LEU A 4 0.55 58.52 22.02
C LEU A 4 2.03 58.13 21.82
N GLY A 5 2.60 57.33 22.74
CA GLY A 5 3.97 56.80 22.61
C GLY A 5 4.11 55.74 21.50
N SER A 6 3.10 54.88 21.33
CA SER A 6 3.09 53.87 20.25
C SER A 6 2.87 54.46 18.85
N GLU A 7 2.15 55.58 18.71
CA GLU A 7 2.05 56.28 17.42
C GLU A 7 3.38 56.91 17.01
N SER A 8 4.16 57.45 17.96
CA SER A 8 5.52 57.95 17.73
C SER A 8 6.48 56.85 17.23
N LEU A 9 6.42 55.65 17.82
CA LEU A 9 7.27 54.52 17.43
C LEU A 9 6.91 53.97 16.04
N ILE A 10 5.62 53.92 15.70
CA ILE A 10 5.14 53.50 14.38
C ILE A 10 5.57 54.51 13.30
N LYS A 11 5.54 55.81 13.61
CA LYS A 11 6.01 56.86 12.70
C LYS A 11 7.52 56.76 12.47
N GLN A 12 8.31 56.58 13.54
CA GLN A 12 9.77 56.34 13.45
C GLN A 12 10.10 55.07 12.65
N ALA A 13 9.33 53.99 12.81
CA ALA A 13 9.50 52.75 12.07
C ALA A 13 9.17 52.85 10.56
N ARG A 14 8.33 53.82 10.16
CA ARG A 14 8.00 54.12 8.75
C ARG A 14 9.00 55.04 8.07
N GLU A 15 9.69 55.89 8.83
CA GLU A 15 10.58 56.95 8.35
C GLU A 15 12.08 56.61 8.51
N ILE A 16 12.42 55.38 8.91
CA ILE A 16 13.81 54.97 9.17
C ILE A 16 14.67 55.01 7.89
N GLN A 17 15.86 55.60 8.00
CA GLN A 17 16.81 55.70 6.88
C GLN A 17 17.57 54.38 6.66
N GLU A 18 18.00 54.10 5.43
CA GLU A 18 18.71 52.87 5.06
C GLU A 18 20.02 52.66 5.84
N THR A 19 20.76 53.73 6.10
CA THR A 19 22.02 53.70 6.87
C THR A 19 21.79 53.39 8.34
N GLU A 20 20.69 53.88 8.92
CA GLU A 20 20.27 53.57 10.29
C GLU A 20 19.77 52.12 10.40
N LEU A 21 19.06 51.66 9.37
CA LEU A 21 18.57 50.30 9.26
C LEU A 21 19.72 49.28 9.18
N GLN A 22 20.76 49.54 8.39
CA GLN A 22 21.98 48.71 8.35
C GLN A 22 22.72 48.68 9.70
N LYS A 23 22.85 49.82 10.39
CA LYS A 23 23.44 49.90 11.74
C LYS A 23 22.61 49.11 12.76
N PHE A 24 21.29 49.17 12.64
CA PHE A 24 20.38 48.39 13.47
C PHE A 24 20.54 46.89 13.25
N TYR A 25 20.54 46.42 12.00
CA TYR A 25 20.72 44.99 11.70
C TYR A 25 22.09 44.45 12.12
N SER A 26 23.17 45.19 11.89
CA SER A 26 24.51 44.79 12.33
C SER A 26 24.63 44.73 13.87
N ARG A 27 23.99 45.66 14.59
CA ARG A 27 23.88 45.60 16.05
C ARG A 27 23.05 44.39 16.50
N LEU A 28 21.91 44.15 15.87
CA LEU A 28 21.04 43.00 16.16
C LEU A 28 21.80 41.68 15.99
N VAL A 29 22.54 41.51 14.90
CA VAL A 29 23.32 40.28 14.64
C VAL A 29 24.40 40.06 15.70
N LYS A 30 25.11 41.13 16.11
CA LYS A 30 26.08 41.06 17.23
C LYS A 30 25.41 40.63 18.53
N LEU A 31 24.23 41.17 18.84
CA LEU A 31 23.45 40.78 20.02
C LEU A 31 22.98 39.32 19.95
N LEU A 32 22.65 38.81 18.76
CA LEU A 32 22.19 37.43 18.56
C LEU A 32 23.32 36.39 18.63
N GLN A 33 24.57 36.81 18.42
CA GLN A 33 25.75 35.96 18.58
C GLN A 33 26.16 35.78 20.05
N LEU A 34 25.62 36.58 20.97
CA LEU A 34 25.86 36.42 22.41
C LEU A 34 25.25 35.11 22.95
N LYS A 35 25.92 34.52 23.93
CA LYS A 35 25.53 33.24 24.56
C LYS A 35 24.30 33.39 25.47
N GLU A 36 24.13 34.56 26.06
CA GLU A 36 22.97 34.95 26.87
C GLU A 36 22.21 36.05 26.14
N LEU A 37 20.97 35.75 25.76
CA LEU A 37 20.06 36.71 25.14
C LEU A 37 19.40 37.46 26.31
N GLY A 38 19.57 38.78 26.39
CA GLY A 38 18.98 39.60 27.45
C GLY A 38 17.87 40.52 26.93
N TYR A 39 17.35 41.37 27.83
CA TYR A 39 16.28 42.34 27.56
C TYR A 39 16.53 43.25 26.35
N GLU A 40 17.79 43.58 26.05
CA GLU A 40 18.17 44.37 24.86
C GLU A 40 17.87 43.65 23.54
N THR A 41 18.02 42.32 23.51
CA THR A 41 17.71 41.51 22.33
C THR A 41 16.19 41.42 22.12
N LEU A 42 15.41 41.34 23.21
CA LEU A 42 13.95 41.38 23.17
C LEU A 42 13.45 42.72 22.63
N ASP A 43 13.96 43.84 23.14
CA ASP A 43 13.60 45.18 22.65
C ASP A 43 13.96 45.34 21.17
N SER A 44 15.13 44.82 20.77
CA SER A 44 15.55 44.87 19.37
C SER A 44 14.67 44.02 18.44
N LEU A 45 14.23 42.84 18.85
CA LEU A 45 13.27 42.04 18.06
C LEU A 45 11.87 42.63 18.05
N HIS A 46 11.43 43.26 19.13
CA HIS A 46 10.16 43.97 19.18
C HIS A 46 10.20 45.17 18.20
N ARG A 47 11.29 45.94 18.19
CA ARG A 47 11.50 46.99 17.18
C ARG A 47 11.53 46.42 15.77
N LEU A 48 12.19 45.28 15.55
CA LEU A 48 12.18 44.60 14.24
C LEU A 48 10.75 44.23 13.82
N HIS A 49 9.95 43.67 14.73
CA HIS A 49 8.56 43.35 14.49
C HIS A 49 7.73 44.59 14.13
N LEU A 50 7.93 45.70 14.84
CA LEU A 50 7.27 46.98 14.54
C LEU A 50 7.70 47.54 13.18
N ILE A 51 8.98 47.48 12.83
CA ILE A 51 9.50 47.92 11.52
C ILE A 51 8.88 47.10 10.38
N LEU A 52 8.78 45.77 10.56
CA LEU A 52 8.20 44.87 9.57
C LEU A 52 6.67 45.00 9.45
N SER A 53 5.97 45.32 10.54
CA SER A 53 4.50 45.43 10.59
C SER A 53 3.97 46.83 10.24
N ALA A 54 4.69 47.90 10.58
CA ALA A 54 4.29 49.29 10.33
C ALA A 54 4.33 49.66 8.84
N ASN A 55 5.12 48.94 8.05
CA ASN A 55 5.25 49.16 6.62
C ASN A 55 4.29 48.25 5.85
N LYS A 56 3.18 48.85 5.40
CA LYS A 56 2.11 48.22 4.58
C LYS A 56 2.64 47.55 3.30
N TYR A 57 3.89 47.84 2.95
CA TYR A 57 4.67 47.24 1.89
C TYR A 57 6.08 46.85 2.39
N ALA A 58 6.21 45.96 3.37
CA ALA A 58 7.52 45.40 3.77
C ALA A 58 8.35 44.90 2.56
N ARG A 59 7.66 44.44 1.50
CA ARG A 59 8.24 44.13 0.19
C ARG A 59 8.95 45.31 -0.48
N THR A 60 8.47 46.54 -0.31
CA THR A 60 9.02 47.75 -0.95
C THR A 60 10.26 48.24 -0.22
N ILE A 61 10.31 48.22 1.12
CA ILE A 61 11.55 48.56 1.84
C ILE A 61 12.65 47.56 1.53
N LEU A 62 12.36 46.26 1.61
CA LEU A 62 13.38 45.24 1.35
C LEU A 62 13.67 45.00 -0.15
N ARG A 63 12.79 45.43 -1.08
CA ARG A 63 13.10 45.49 -2.54
C ARG A 63 13.86 46.76 -2.95
N LEU A 64 13.64 47.88 -2.27
CA LEU A 64 14.32 49.14 -2.56
C LEU A 64 15.71 49.20 -1.91
N SER A 65 15.93 48.47 -0.80
CA SER A 65 17.23 48.36 -0.13
C SER A 65 17.69 46.89 0.04
N PRO A 66 17.94 46.13 -1.06
CA PRO A 66 18.45 44.77 -0.97
C PRO A 66 19.83 44.68 -0.30
N ASP A 67 20.60 45.78 -0.29
CA ASP A 67 21.94 45.88 0.31
C ASP A 67 21.91 46.08 1.84
N SER A 68 20.73 46.22 2.46
CA SER A 68 20.62 46.53 3.89
C SER A 68 20.81 45.33 4.84
N LEU A 69 20.62 44.09 4.35
CA LEU A 69 20.94 42.86 5.09
C LEU A 69 21.80 41.93 4.22
N THR A 70 23.00 41.61 4.70
CA THR A 70 23.86 40.61 4.06
C THR A 70 23.26 39.20 4.17
N GLU A 71 23.66 38.31 3.27
CA GLU A 71 23.24 36.89 3.30
C GLU A 71 23.59 36.22 4.64
N GLU A 72 24.71 36.62 5.25
CA GLU A 72 25.13 36.19 6.58
C GLU A 72 24.11 36.60 7.67
N HIS A 73 23.62 37.84 7.64
CA HIS A 73 22.61 38.32 8.60
C HIS A 73 21.31 37.51 8.49
N VAL A 74 20.85 37.24 7.26
CA VAL A 74 19.62 36.45 7.00
C VAL A 74 19.79 35.02 7.52
N THR A 75 20.98 34.45 7.35
CA THR A 75 21.32 33.09 7.77
C THR A 75 21.29 32.96 9.30
N ILE A 76 21.90 33.92 10.01
CA ILE A 76 21.93 33.95 11.48
C ILE A 76 20.52 34.12 12.06
N LEU A 77 19.75 35.06 11.52
CA LEU A 77 18.37 35.32 11.96
C LEU A 77 17.45 34.13 11.69
N SER A 78 17.56 33.50 10.51
CA SER A 78 16.76 32.31 10.19
C SER A 78 17.09 31.15 11.12
N LYS A 79 18.36 30.97 11.50
CA LYS A 79 18.77 29.97 12.49
C LYS A 79 18.17 30.26 13.87
N LYS A 80 18.18 31.51 14.32
CA LYS A 80 17.58 31.89 15.61
C LYS A 80 16.06 31.75 15.62
N PHE A 81 15.37 32.12 14.54
CA PHE A 81 13.93 31.86 14.40
C PHE A 81 13.61 30.37 14.46
N VAL A 82 14.42 29.51 13.83
CA VAL A 82 14.29 28.05 13.97
C VAL A 82 14.43 27.63 15.43
N ASP A 83 15.47 28.12 16.10
CA ASP A 83 15.75 27.73 17.49
C ASP A 83 14.61 28.15 18.42
N TRP A 84 14.10 29.37 18.28
CA TRP A 84 13.01 29.87 19.13
C TRP A 84 11.66 29.24 18.82
N LEU A 85 11.34 28.97 17.55
CA LEU A 85 10.09 28.30 17.17
C LEU A 85 10.02 26.86 17.68
N ARG A 86 11.18 26.18 17.81
CA ARG A 86 11.22 24.75 18.17
C ARG A 86 11.61 24.47 19.61
N TYR A 87 12.50 25.26 20.20
CA TYR A 87 13.14 24.94 21.49
C TYR A 87 12.82 25.95 22.60
N ALA A 88 11.82 26.82 22.41
CA ALA A 88 11.34 27.66 23.50
C ALA A 88 10.81 26.80 24.67
N SER A 89 11.14 27.23 25.89
CA SER A 89 10.83 26.58 27.15
C SER A 89 9.34 26.29 27.28
N ILE A 90 9.02 25.14 27.86
CA ILE A 90 7.65 24.74 28.23
C ILE A 90 7.39 25.03 29.72
N VAL A 91 8.35 25.63 30.42
CA VAL A 91 8.23 26.04 31.83
C VAL A 91 7.88 27.53 31.88
N GLN A 92 6.91 27.90 32.71
CA GLN A 92 6.50 29.29 32.90
C GLN A 92 7.64 30.12 33.50
N GLY A 93 7.72 31.39 33.09
CA GLY A 93 8.63 32.36 33.70
C GLY A 93 8.22 32.65 35.14
N GLY A 94 9.19 32.79 36.03
CA GLY A 94 8.95 33.03 37.45
C GLY A 94 8.16 34.32 37.71
N GLY A 95 6.85 34.22 37.82
CA GLY A 95 5.98 35.25 38.38
C GLY A 95 5.94 35.14 39.91
N ALA A 96 5.96 36.28 40.59
CA ALA A 96 5.96 36.38 42.05
C ALA A 96 4.98 35.39 42.69
N SER A 97 5.51 34.53 43.56
CA SER A 97 4.72 33.67 44.42
C SER A 97 3.73 34.53 45.20
N SER A 98 2.43 34.37 44.96
CA SER A 98 1.43 34.72 45.97
C SER A 98 1.67 33.77 47.16
N GLY A 99 2.35 34.30 48.17
CA GLY A 99 3.03 33.53 49.20
C GLY A 99 2.11 32.66 50.05
N GLY A 100 2.47 31.38 50.14
CA GLY A 100 2.17 30.49 51.26
C GLY A 100 3.50 29.92 51.77
N PHE A 101 3.76 30.08 53.06
CA PHE A 101 5.08 29.92 53.73
C PHE A 101 5.66 28.49 53.74
N PHE A 102 5.08 27.52 53.01
CA PHE A 102 5.46 26.09 53.07
C PHE A 102 5.52 25.34 51.72
N THR A 103 5.52 26.02 50.57
CA THR A 103 5.72 25.35 49.27
C THR A 103 6.92 25.91 48.52
N GLY A 104 7.97 25.09 48.35
CA GLY A 104 9.12 25.43 47.49
C GLY A 104 8.67 25.73 46.04
N PRO A 105 9.50 26.43 45.24
CA PRO A 105 9.13 26.86 43.90
C PRO A 105 8.92 25.63 43.00
N ARG A 106 7.67 25.24 42.79
CA ARG A 106 7.32 24.27 41.75
C ARG A 106 7.33 25.03 40.42
N SER A 107 8.28 24.72 39.55
CA SER A 107 8.28 25.16 38.16
C SER A 107 6.97 24.71 37.50
N ARG A 108 6.04 25.64 37.29
CA ARG A 108 4.77 25.36 36.61
C ARG A 108 5.03 25.29 35.11
N GLN A 109 4.58 24.23 34.46
CA GLN A 109 4.59 24.15 33.00
C GLN A 109 3.51 25.05 32.40
N VAL A 110 3.75 25.56 31.19
CA VAL A 110 2.74 26.26 30.41
C VAL A 110 1.65 25.25 30.03
N THR A 111 0.40 25.69 29.97
CA THR A 111 -0.74 24.84 29.57
C THR A 111 -1.17 25.15 28.15
N GLU A 112 -1.82 24.20 27.48
CA GLU A 112 -2.56 24.46 26.24
C GLU A 112 -3.90 25.17 26.54
N LEU A 113 -4.67 25.48 25.49
CA LEU A 113 -5.96 26.18 25.62
C LEU A 113 -7.00 25.41 26.45
N ASP A 114 -6.91 24.08 26.47
CA ASP A 114 -7.77 23.18 27.24
C ASP A 114 -7.33 23.00 28.70
N GLY A 115 -6.22 23.63 29.10
CA GLY A 115 -5.64 23.50 30.43
C GLY A 115 -4.75 22.26 30.62
N SER A 116 -4.57 21.43 29.58
CA SER A 116 -3.60 20.34 29.59
C SER A 116 -2.16 20.88 29.61
N VAL A 117 -1.22 20.09 30.11
CA VAL A 117 0.19 20.48 30.13
C VAL A 117 0.75 20.42 28.70
N SER A 118 1.42 21.48 28.25
CA SER A 118 2.06 21.52 26.93
C SER A 118 3.11 20.41 26.78
N GLY A 119 3.02 19.61 25.72
CA GLY A 119 3.85 18.40 25.53
C GLY A 119 5.18 18.63 24.81
N ASP A 120 5.13 19.03 23.53
CA ASP A 120 6.25 18.82 22.60
C ASP A 120 7.23 20.02 22.48
N PHE A 121 6.72 21.25 22.52
CA PHE A 121 7.41 22.55 22.40
C PHE A 121 6.42 23.70 22.66
N PHE A 122 6.87 24.93 22.89
CA PHE A 122 5.98 26.07 23.12
C PHE A 122 5.40 26.67 21.82
N THR A 123 4.11 27.02 21.82
CA THR A 123 3.43 27.76 20.75
C THR A 123 2.77 29.04 21.26
N VAL A 124 2.36 29.93 20.34
CA VAL A 124 1.65 31.19 20.66
C VAL A 124 0.26 30.97 21.29
N LEU A 125 -0.25 29.73 21.27
CA LEU A 125 -1.52 29.37 21.89
C LEU A 125 -1.35 28.84 23.32
N CYS A 126 -0.11 28.62 23.78
CA CYS A 126 0.15 28.18 25.14
C CYS A 126 -0.16 29.30 26.15
N VAL A 127 -0.81 28.95 27.25
CA VAL A 127 -1.28 29.84 28.31
C VAL A 127 -0.40 29.69 29.56
N GLY A 128 0.17 30.79 30.04
CA GLY A 128 1.00 30.84 31.24
C GLY A 128 0.77 32.13 32.05
N GLN A 129 1.09 32.09 33.35
CA GLN A 129 0.96 33.28 34.21
C GLN A 129 2.09 34.31 33.97
N GLY A 130 3.22 33.86 33.44
CA GLY A 130 4.33 34.68 33.00
C GLY A 130 5.16 33.92 31.97
N PHE A 131 5.63 34.63 30.95
CA PHE A 131 6.45 34.05 29.90
C PHE A 131 7.94 34.34 30.11
N THR A 132 8.78 33.33 29.90
CA THR A 132 10.24 33.48 29.86
C THR A 132 10.67 34.26 28.61
N GLU A 133 11.91 34.74 28.60
CA GLU A 133 12.43 35.54 27.47
C GLU A 133 12.40 34.77 26.15
N ASP A 134 12.76 33.49 26.15
CA ASP A 134 12.71 32.61 24.97
C ASP A 134 11.28 32.32 24.47
N GLN A 135 10.28 32.29 25.35
CA GLN A 135 8.86 32.22 24.97
C GLN A 135 8.42 33.50 24.26
N TRP A 136 8.84 34.67 24.74
CA TRP A 136 8.62 35.93 24.02
C TRP A 136 9.33 35.95 22.67
N MET A 137 10.57 35.43 22.59
CA MET A 137 11.28 35.29 21.30
C MET A 137 10.49 34.40 20.33
N ASN A 138 9.87 33.32 20.79
CA ASN A 138 8.99 32.47 19.97
C ASN A 138 7.80 33.27 19.41
N VAL A 139 7.09 34.02 20.26
CA VAL A 139 5.93 34.85 19.87
C VAL A 139 6.31 35.89 18.82
N TYR A 140 7.41 36.61 19.03
CA TYR A 140 7.88 37.61 18.06
C TYR A 140 8.32 36.95 16.75
N SER A 141 9.03 35.83 16.83
CA SER A 141 9.47 35.06 15.65
C SER A 141 8.29 34.59 14.82
N PHE A 142 7.26 34.03 15.45
CA PHE A 142 6.04 33.60 14.79
C PHE A 142 5.33 34.78 14.12
N SER A 143 5.23 35.91 14.80
CA SER A 143 4.58 37.13 14.30
C SER A 143 5.29 37.74 13.09
N MET A 144 6.61 37.56 12.97
CA MET A 144 7.41 38.03 11.82
C MET A 144 7.55 36.99 10.70
N LEU A 145 7.26 35.71 10.99
CA LEU A 145 7.55 34.55 10.15
C LEU A 145 7.02 34.69 8.71
N ARG A 146 5.74 35.10 8.57
CA ARG A 146 5.12 35.30 7.25
C ARG A 146 5.84 36.34 6.42
N HIS A 147 6.15 37.49 7.02
CA HIS A 147 6.83 38.59 6.31
C HIS A 147 8.26 38.21 5.96
N TRP A 148 8.95 37.49 6.86
CA TRP A 148 10.30 36.99 6.66
C TRP A 148 10.36 35.99 5.50
N LEU A 149 9.49 34.96 5.50
CA LEU A 149 9.46 33.93 4.46
C LEU A 149 9.08 34.49 3.08
N LEU A 150 8.13 35.42 2.99
CA LEU A 150 7.69 36.00 1.71
C LEU A 150 8.74 36.93 1.07
N THR A 151 9.64 37.50 1.87
CA THR A 151 10.59 38.51 1.39
C THR A 151 11.88 37.86 0.89
N TYR A 152 12.39 36.86 1.59
CA TYR A 152 13.65 36.19 1.23
C TYR A 152 13.46 34.97 0.32
N HIS A 153 12.24 34.74 -0.18
CA HIS A 153 11.97 33.73 -1.21
C HIS A 153 12.29 34.23 -2.62
N SER A 154 12.15 35.53 -2.91
CA SER A 154 12.26 36.07 -4.29
C SER A 154 13.67 36.48 -4.73
N VAL A 155 14.66 36.50 -3.83
CA VAL A 155 16.00 37.05 -4.12
C VAL A 155 16.95 36.01 -4.73
N SER A 156 16.65 34.70 -4.63
CA SER A 156 17.57 33.65 -5.08
C SER A 156 17.37 33.17 -6.53
N SER A 157 16.24 33.46 -7.18
CA SER A 157 15.98 33.00 -8.56
C SER A 157 16.44 33.99 -9.64
N GLY A 158 17.18 35.05 -9.27
CA GLY A 158 17.47 36.16 -10.18
C GLY A 158 18.85 36.19 -10.86
N ASN A 159 19.87 35.49 -10.35
CA ASN A 159 21.27 35.74 -10.77
C ASN A 159 22.10 34.47 -11.07
N SER A 160 21.62 33.59 -11.95
CA SER A 160 22.50 32.60 -12.60
C SER A 160 22.08 32.37 -14.05
N THR A 161 22.49 33.29 -14.92
CA THR A 161 22.60 33.01 -16.35
C THR A 161 23.91 32.27 -16.62
N MET A 162 23.79 31.17 -17.37
CA MET A 162 24.82 30.36 -18.04
C MET A 162 25.38 29.16 -17.25
N ASP A 163 25.31 28.02 -17.95
CA ASP A 163 25.86 26.67 -17.71
C ASP A 163 25.22 25.81 -16.62
N ALA A 164 24.06 25.24 -16.98
CA ALA A 164 23.45 24.09 -16.30
C ALA A 164 23.33 22.92 -17.28
N ASP A 165 24.37 22.10 -17.40
CA ASP A 165 24.27 20.82 -18.12
C ASP A 165 25.05 19.66 -17.46
N ASP A 166 25.45 19.74 -16.18
CA ASP A 166 26.17 18.59 -15.58
C ASP A 166 26.10 18.46 -14.05
N ARG A 167 24.99 18.88 -13.41
CA ARG A 167 24.84 18.77 -11.93
C ARG A 167 23.49 18.26 -11.41
N SER A 168 22.63 17.72 -12.28
CA SER A 168 21.26 17.31 -11.93
C SER A 168 21.16 16.09 -10.99
N GLU A 169 22.26 15.37 -10.70
CA GLU A 169 22.24 14.24 -9.75
C GLU A 169 22.50 14.63 -8.29
N VAL A 170 23.02 15.82 -8.00
CA VAL A 170 23.44 16.19 -6.62
C VAL A 170 22.55 17.24 -5.96
N ASP A 171 21.82 18.06 -6.72
CA ASP A 171 20.96 19.10 -6.13
C ASP A 171 19.59 18.58 -5.64
N GLY A 172 19.17 17.41 -6.15
CA GLY A 172 18.05 16.64 -5.57
C GLY A 172 18.37 16.05 -4.18
N SER A 173 19.65 16.05 -3.77
CA SER A 173 20.16 15.41 -2.55
C SER A 173 20.07 16.31 -1.30
N VAL A 174 20.02 17.63 -1.45
CA VAL A 174 19.98 18.55 -0.28
C VAL A 174 18.54 18.77 0.20
N VAL A 175 17.58 18.83 -0.72
CA VAL A 175 16.14 18.93 -0.41
C VAL A 175 15.52 17.57 -0.02
N SER A 176 16.20 16.46 -0.34
CA SER A 176 15.78 15.08 0.00
C SER A 176 16.27 14.57 1.37
N MET A 177 16.95 15.38 2.19
CA MET A 177 17.29 15.01 3.58
C MET A 177 16.21 15.35 4.62
N VAL A 178 15.05 15.86 4.19
CA VAL A 178 14.07 16.53 5.08
C VAL A 178 13.18 15.57 5.89
N SER A 179 13.18 14.25 5.63
CA SER A 179 12.07 13.40 6.12
C SER A 179 12.45 12.19 6.96
N ALA A 180 13.70 12.06 7.40
CA ALA A 180 14.07 11.01 8.35
C ALA A 180 14.91 11.58 9.48
N THR A 181 14.31 11.64 10.68
CA THR A 181 14.90 11.99 11.97
C THR A 181 15.26 13.47 12.20
N SER A 182 14.97 13.96 13.41
CA SER A 182 15.36 15.30 13.89
C SER A 182 16.88 15.58 13.73
N SER A 183 17.69 14.53 13.59
CA SER A 183 19.13 14.57 13.32
C SER A 183 19.53 15.11 11.95
N SER A 184 18.73 14.90 10.90
CA SER A 184 19.10 15.26 9.51
C SER A 184 18.82 16.73 9.15
N SER A 185 17.93 17.39 9.90
CA SER A 185 17.61 18.83 9.76
C SER A 185 18.85 19.75 9.88
N ARG A 186 19.94 19.27 10.50
CA ARG A 186 21.20 20.00 10.68
C ARG A 186 22.03 20.14 9.40
N LEU A 187 21.64 19.52 8.29
CA LEU A 187 22.36 19.58 7.01
C LEU A 187 21.72 20.56 6.01
N LEU A 188 20.48 20.99 6.24
CA LEU A 188 19.76 21.90 5.36
C LEU A 188 20.30 23.34 5.42
N PRO A 189 20.19 24.15 4.36
CA PRO A 189 20.35 25.60 4.47
C PRO A 189 19.41 26.19 5.55
N PRO A 190 19.82 27.20 6.33
CA PRO A 190 18.98 27.74 7.41
C PRO A 190 17.59 28.26 6.98
N LYS A 191 17.44 28.65 5.72
CA LYS A 191 16.14 29.05 5.13
C LYS A 191 15.18 27.86 4.98
N GLU A 192 15.67 26.69 4.58
CA GLU A 192 14.88 25.47 4.43
C GLU A 192 14.49 24.89 5.78
N ARG A 193 15.41 24.93 6.76
CA ARG A 193 15.10 24.59 8.17
C ARG A 193 13.97 25.46 8.72
N LEU A 194 13.98 26.76 8.42
CA LEU A 194 12.93 27.67 8.87
C LEU A 194 11.57 27.32 8.28
N ARG A 195 11.52 26.90 7.01
CA ARG A 195 10.27 26.44 6.38
C ARG A 195 9.75 25.16 7.02
N GLU A 196 10.63 24.18 7.23
CA GLU A 196 10.27 22.91 7.89
C GLU A 196 9.71 23.17 9.30
N LYS A 197 10.37 24.02 10.11
CA LYS A 197 9.91 24.33 11.46
C LYS A 197 8.68 25.22 11.49
N ALA A 198 8.54 26.16 10.56
CA ALA A 198 7.32 26.93 10.36
C ALA A 198 6.13 26.02 10.06
N PHE A 199 6.33 25.02 9.21
CA PHE A 199 5.30 24.05 8.86
C PHE A 199 4.91 23.17 10.05
N GLN A 200 5.88 22.61 10.79
CA GLN A 200 5.62 21.86 12.03
C GLN A 200 4.85 22.69 13.07
N TYR A 201 5.19 23.98 13.19
CA TYR A 201 4.49 24.89 14.07
C TYR A 201 3.03 25.10 13.64
N CYS A 202 2.79 25.37 12.35
CA CYS A 202 1.45 25.51 11.81
C CYS A 202 0.63 24.22 11.95
N GLN A 203 1.23 23.05 11.72
CA GLN A 203 0.56 21.76 11.91
C GLN A 203 0.10 21.59 13.36
N ARG A 204 0.91 21.96 14.35
CA ARG A 204 0.51 21.90 15.75
C ARG A 204 -0.63 22.87 16.09
N LEU A 205 -0.63 24.07 15.52
CA LEU A 205 -1.77 25.00 15.68
C LEU A 205 -3.07 24.42 15.10
N ILE A 206 -2.95 23.63 14.03
CA ILE A 206 -4.07 22.92 13.41
C ILE A 206 -4.53 21.77 14.32
N GLU A 207 -3.62 20.96 14.88
CA GLU A 207 -3.93 19.90 15.85
C GLU A 207 -4.65 20.44 17.10
N GLN A 208 -4.32 21.66 17.55
CA GLN A 208 -5.01 22.30 18.67
C GLN A 208 -6.46 22.71 18.35
N CYS A 209 -6.86 22.75 17.07
CA CYS A 209 -8.27 22.92 16.70
C CYS A 209 -9.11 21.66 17.02
N ASP A 210 -8.50 20.48 17.22
CA ASP A 210 -9.20 19.27 17.69
C ASP A 210 -9.67 19.41 19.14
N GLN A 211 -9.02 20.26 19.94
CA GLN A 211 -9.34 20.45 21.36
C GLN A 211 -10.45 21.50 21.61
N ASP A 212 -10.57 22.52 20.74
CA ASP A 212 -11.60 23.56 20.83
C ASP A 212 -12.39 23.70 19.51
N PRO A 213 -13.61 23.14 19.43
CA PRO A 213 -14.48 23.24 18.26
C PRO A 213 -14.80 24.68 17.84
N SER A 214 -14.75 25.64 18.76
CA SER A 214 -15.04 27.04 18.45
C SER A 214 -13.97 27.69 17.55
N MET A 215 -12.74 27.18 17.62
CA MET A 215 -11.61 27.64 16.80
C MET A 215 -11.70 27.10 15.37
N VAL A 216 -12.32 25.93 15.16
CA VAL A 216 -12.51 25.33 13.84
C VAL A 216 -13.22 26.32 12.90
N PHE A 217 -14.35 26.90 13.31
CA PHE A 217 -15.12 27.83 12.46
C PHE A 217 -14.36 29.11 12.10
N ARG A 218 -13.41 29.55 12.94
CA ARG A 218 -12.57 30.73 12.68
C ARG A 218 -11.40 30.40 11.75
N THR A 219 -10.83 29.20 11.90
CA THR A 219 -9.63 28.78 11.16
C THR A 219 -9.97 28.17 9.80
N PHE A 220 -11.12 27.51 9.67
CA PHE A 220 -11.53 26.81 8.44
C PHE A 220 -11.52 27.71 7.19
N PRO A 221 -12.05 28.95 7.19
CA PRO A 221 -11.99 29.83 6.03
C PRO A 221 -10.56 30.13 5.57
N SER A 222 -9.63 30.28 6.53
CA SER A 222 -8.22 30.52 6.24
C SER A 222 -7.56 29.29 5.63
N ILE A 223 -7.85 28.09 6.15
CA ILE A 223 -7.34 26.83 5.62
C ILE A 223 -7.93 26.53 4.23
N LYS A 224 -9.23 26.80 4.02
CA LYS A 224 -9.88 26.66 2.71
C LYS A 224 -9.29 27.62 1.67
N ALA A 225 -9.05 28.87 2.05
CA ALA A 225 -8.38 29.82 1.18
C ALA A 225 -6.92 29.42 0.88
N LEU A 226 -6.23 28.82 1.86
CA LEU A 226 -4.88 28.28 1.66
C LEU A 226 -4.92 27.10 0.68
N PHE A 227 -5.82 26.14 0.89
CA PHE A 227 -6.03 25.00 -0.02
C PHE A 227 -6.25 25.48 -1.45
N GLY A 228 -7.21 26.40 -1.67
CA GLY A 228 -7.52 26.91 -3.01
C GLY A 228 -6.37 27.65 -3.70
N ARG A 229 -5.40 28.18 -2.94
CA ARG A 229 -4.19 28.83 -3.49
C ARG A 229 -3.09 27.83 -3.82
N LEU A 230 -3.03 26.70 -3.12
CA LEU A 230 -1.96 25.71 -3.24
C LEU A 230 -2.36 24.53 -4.14
N SER A 231 -3.65 24.21 -4.24
CA SER A 231 -4.16 23.00 -4.89
C SER A 231 -3.82 22.88 -6.39
N SER A 232 -3.47 23.98 -7.05
CA SER A 232 -3.08 23.98 -8.47
C SER A 232 -1.64 23.53 -8.70
N ASP A 233 -0.75 23.73 -7.72
CA ASP A 233 0.68 23.48 -7.85
C ASP A 233 1.10 22.29 -6.98
N LEU A 234 1.49 21.22 -7.67
CA LEU A 234 1.84 19.94 -7.08
C LEU A 234 3.14 19.98 -6.26
N SER A 235 3.97 21.03 -6.39
CA SER A 235 5.15 21.22 -5.53
C SER A 235 4.78 21.37 -4.05
N TYR A 236 3.53 21.73 -3.75
CA TYR A 236 3.00 21.85 -2.39
C TYR A 236 2.33 20.58 -1.87
N ALA A 237 2.46 19.43 -2.54
CA ALA A 237 1.76 18.19 -2.16
C ALA A 237 1.95 17.80 -0.69
N ARG A 238 3.17 17.95 -0.15
CA ARG A 238 3.48 17.68 1.26
C ARG A 238 2.79 18.65 2.23
N VAL A 239 2.60 19.90 1.83
CA VAL A 239 1.85 20.91 2.63
C VAL A 239 0.35 20.63 2.59
N LEU A 240 -0.13 20.13 1.46
CA LEU A 240 -1.52 19.79 1.23
C LEU A 240 -1.97 18.54 2.03
N LEU A 241 -1.06 17.65 2.42
CA LEU A 241 -1.39 16.48 3.25
C LEU A 241 -1.91 16.85 4.66
N PRO A 242 -1.24 17.70 5.46
CA PRO A 242 -1.82 18.15 6.73
C PRO A 242 -3.08 19.03 6.57
N ILE A 243 -3.21 19.75 5.46
CA ILE A 243 -4.48 20.40 5.12
C ILE A 243 -5.56 19.33 4.93
N ALA A 244 -5.27 18.24 4.21
CA ALA A 244 -6.20 17.13 4.05
C ALA A 244 -6.54 16.46 5.39
N GLN A 245 -5.59 16.32 6.32
CA GLN A 245 -5.85 15.86 7.68
C GLN A 245 -6.85 16.77 8.41
N PHE A 246 -6.67 18.09 8.32
CA PHE A 246 -7.61 19.04 8.91
C PHE A 246 -9.03 18.90 8.30
N TYR A 247 -9.11 18.74 6.98
CA TYR A 247 -10.39 18.48 6.32
C TYR A 247 -11.01 17.15 6.74
N LEU A 248 -10.21 16.10 6.95
CA LEU A 248 -10.71 14.81 7.45
C LEU A 248 -11.30 14.94 8.86
N ASN A 249 -10.60 15.67 9.75
CA ASN A 249 -11.00 15.83 11.15
C ASN A 249 -12.24 16.72 11.29
N HIS A 250 -12.33 17.81 10.52
CA HIS A 250 -13.28 18.90 10.77
C HIS A 250 -14.23 19.23 9.61
N GLY A 251 -14.07 18.63 8.43
CA GLY A 251 -14.87 18.96 7.24
C GLY A 251 -16.37 18.79 7.46
N GLU A 252 -16.74 17.70 8.15
CA GLU A 252 -18.13 17.40 8.53
C GLU A 252 -18.70 18.45 9.49
N MET A 253 -17.93 18.82 10.53
CA MET A 253 -18.32 19.86 11.51
C MET A 253 -18.55 21.22 10.85
N ALA A 254 -17.73 21.55 9.84
CA ALA A 254 -17.84 22.80 9.09
C ALA A 254 -18.87 22.75 7.94
N ALA A 255 -19.54 21.61 7.72
CA ALA A 255 -20.44 21.37 6.59
C ALA A 255 -19.81 21.75 5.23
N VAL A 256 -18.51 21.47 5.06
CA VAL A 256 -17.77 21.78 3.83
C VAL A 256 -17.62 20.53 2.98
N ASP A 257 -17.95 20.67 1.69
CA ASP A 257 -17.63 19.64 0.71
C ASP A 257 -16.11 19.51 0.53
N CYS A 258 -15.62 18.31 0.80
CA CYS A 258 -14.21 17.94 0.78
C CYS A 258 -13.80 17.16 -0.48
N GLU A 259 -14.72 16.92 -1.42
CA GLU A 259 -14.47 16.06 -2.59
C GLU A 259 -13.25 16.50 -3.41
N CYS A 260 -13.05 17.81 -3.58
CA CYS A 260 -11.90 18.36 -4.30
C CYS A 260 -10.56 18.05 -3.61
N VAL A 261 -10.55 17.93 -2.28
CA VAL A 261 -9.37 17.52 -1.50
C VAL A 261 -9.05 16.06 -1.77
N TRP A 262 -10.07 15.18 -1.74
CA TRP A 262 -9.88 13.74 -1.96
C TRP A 262 -9.48 13.40 -3.40
N LYS A 263 -10.05 14.08 -4.40
CA LYS A 263 -9.61 13.96 -5.81
C LYS A 263 -8.16 14.40 -6.01
N LEU A 264 -7.71 15.42 -5.27
CA LEU A 264 -6.32 15.87 -5.32
C LEU A 264 -5.38 14.87 -4.63
N VAL A 265 -5.68 14.51 -3.38
CA VAL A 265 -4.81 13.69 -2.52
C VAL A 265 -4.80 12.22 -2.95
N PHE A 266 -5.96 11.62 -3.22
CA PHE A 266 -6.04 10.21 -3.61
C PHE A 266 -5.98 10.00 -5.12
N GLY A 267 -6.38 11.01 -5.91
CA GLY A 267 -6.37 10.95 -7.36
C GLY A 267 -5.08 11.51 -7.98
N ARG A 268 -4.86 12.82 -7.89
CA ARG A 268 -3.73 13.45 -8.61
C ARG A 268 -2.36 13.12 -8.03
N PHE A 269 -2.20 13.08 -6.70
CA PHE A 269 -0.89 12.83 -6.09
C PHE A 269 -0.29 11.48 -6.51
N PRO A 270 -0.98 10.32 -6.36
CA PRO A 270 -0.40 9.05 -6.80
C PRO A 270 -0.33 8.91 -8.32
N ALA A 271 -1.13 9.67 -9.08
CA ALA A 271 -1.11 9.59 -10.54
C ALA A 271 0.05 10.36 -11.18
N GLU A 272 0.41 11.51 -10.62
CA GLU A 272 1.41 12.44 -11.19
C GLU A 272 2.73 12.43 -10.40
N LEU A 273 2.70 12.12 -9.10
CA LEU A 273 3.86 12.17 -8.19
C LEU A 273 4.21 10.79 -7.60
N PHE A 274 3.88 9.70 -8.31
CA PHE A 274 4.24 8.33 -7.88
C PHE A 274 5.75 8.13 -7.68
N ASN A 275 6.56 8.97 -8.32
CA ASN A 275 8.01 8.92 -8.29
C ASN A 275 8.65 9.68 -7.12
N ASP A 276 7.87 10.42 -6.33
CA ASP A 276 8.36 11.09 -5.12
C ASP A 276 8.29 10.12 -3.92
N PRO A 277 9.44 9.61 -3.42
CA PRO A 277 9.46 8.65 -2.33
C PRO A 277 8.97 9.25 -1.00
N PHE A 278 9.10 10.55 -0.79
CA PHE A 278 8.66 11.20 0.45
C PHE A 278 7.16 11.34 0.49
N LEU A 279 6.57 11.79 -0.62
CA LEU A 279 5.13 11.87 -0.74
C LEU A 279 4.48 10.49 -0.61
N ALA A 280 5.07 9.46 -1.25
CA ALA A 280 4.61 8.08 -1.12
C ALA A 280 4.53 7.68 0.36
N HIS A 281 5.61 7.88 1.11
CA HIS A 281 5.67 7.52 2.52
C HIS A 281 4.75 8.35 3.42
N GLU A 282 4.65 9.67 3.21
CA GLU A 282 3.75 10.53 3.98
C GLU A 282 2.27 10.21 3.71
N LEU A 283 1.91 9.95 2.44
CA LEU A 283 0.54 9.62 2.06
C LEU A 283 0.13 8.22 2.53
N LEU A 284 1.01 7.22 2.40
CA LEU A 284 0.73 5.86 2.92
C LEU A 284 0.62 5.87 4.45
N ARG A 285 1.47 6.63 5.14
CA ARG A 285 1.31 6.86 6.59
C ARG A 285 -0.03 7.53 6.91
N PHE A 286 -0.40 8.57 6.17
CA PHE A 286 -1.69 9.24 6.33
C PHE A 286 -2.86 8.26 6.18
N LEU A 287 -2.84 7.41 5.15
CA LEU A 287 -3.86 6.37 4.96
C LEU A 287 -3.91 5.43 6.17
N ARG A 288 -2.76 4.87 6.60
CA ARG A 288 -2.66 3.93 7.72
C ARG A 288 -3.21 4.50 9.03
N GLN A 289 -2.87 5.74 9.35
CA GLN A 289 -3.27 6.39 10.60
C GLN A 289 -4.76 6.74 10.62
N ASN A 290 -5.39 6.86 9.45
CA ASN A 290 -6.75 7.38 9.31
C ASN A 290 -7.74 6.38 8.70
N LEU A 291 -7.40 5.09 8.57
CA LEU A 291 -8.22 4.10 7.86
C LEU A 291 -9.69 4.08 8.35
N ASP A 292 -9.91 4.07 9.65
CA ASP A 292 -11.27 4.00 10.22
C ASP A 292 -12.07 5.28 9.94
N SER A 293 -11.44 6.44 10.10
CA SER A 293 -12.02 7.74 9.78
C SER A 293 -12.33 7.86 8.28
N LEU A 294 -11.44 7.39 7.41
CA LEU A 294 -11.63 7.40 5.95
C LEU A 294 -12.78 6.48 5.53
N ARG A 295 -12.90 5.29 6.12
CA ARG A 295 -14.02 4.38 5.85
C ARG A 295 -15.37 4.97 6.26
N LEU A 296 -15.42 5.66 7.40
CA LEU A 296 -16.64 6.23 7.93
C LEU A 296 -17.06 7.51 7.19
N ARG A 297 -16.12 8.42 6.94
CA ARG A 297 -16.40 9.77 6.43
C ARG A 297 -16.21 9.92 4.93
N THR A 298 -15.37 9.09 4.31
CA THR A 298 -15.01 9.20 2.88
C THR A 298 -14.94 7.81 2.23
N PRO A 299 -16.03 7.02 2.22
CA PRO A 299 -16.01 5.63 1.73
C PRO A 299 -15.57 5.51 0.26
N GLU A 300 -15.70 6.60 -0.50
CA GLU A 300 -15.24 6.68 -1.89
C GLU A 300 -13.73 6.56 -2.07
N PHE A 301 -12.92 6.68 -1.00
CA PHE A 301 -11.46 6.52 -1.07
C PHE A 301 -11.06 5.15 -1.65
N ILE A 302 -11.90 4.12 -1.44
CA ILE A 302 -11.71 2.76 -1.95
C ILE A 302 -11.66 2.74 -3.48
N ARG A 303 -12.33 3.68 -4.17
CA ARG A 303 -12.28 3.79 -5.64
C ARG A 303 -10.88 4.14 -6.12
N PHE A 304 -10.04 4.82 -5.34
CA PHE A 304 -8.68 5.22 -5.73
C PHE A 304 -7.61 4.14 -5.49
N LEU A 305 -8.04 2.93 -5.11
CA LEU A 305 -7.17 1.81 -4.78
C LEU A 305 -6.15 1.44 -5.87
N PRO A 306 -6.50 1.34 -7.17
CA PRO A 306 -5.52 1.09 -8.22
C PRO A 306 -4.42 2.16 -8.29
N ASN A 307 -4.76 3.40 -7.89
CA ASN A 307 -3.85 4.52 -7.91
C ASN A 307 -2.82 4.46 -6.79
N PHE A 308 -3.22 4.02 -5.59
CA PHE A 308 -2.27 3.82 -4.47
C PHE A 308 -1.21 2.78 -4.81
N LEU A 309 -1.58 1.72 -5.54
CA LEU A 309 -0.66 0.67 -5.97
C LEU A 309 0.44 1.18 -6.93
N LYS A 310 0.33 2.39 -7.47
CA LYS A 310 1.41 3.02 -8.25
C LYS A 310 2.67 3.27 -7.42
N PHE A 311 2.53 3.63 -6.13
CA PHE A 311 3.69 3.77 -5.23
C PHE A 311 4.43 2.45 -5.06
N LEU A 312 3.68 1.36 -4.86
CA LEU A 312 4.21 0.01 -4.73
C LEU A 312 4.84 -0.48 -6.04
N ALA A 313 4.18 -0.24 -7.18
CA ALA A 313 4.69 -0.61 -8.49
C ALA A 313 5.94 0.20 -8.87
N TRP A 314 6.07 1.43 -8.37
CA TRP A 314 7.26 2.24 -8.54
C TRP A 314 8.38 1.77 -7.60
N ASP A 315 8.24 1.83 -6.28
CA ASP A 315 9.29 1.47 -5.32
C ASP A 315 8.83 0.43 -4.29
N SER A 316 8.66 -0.80 -4.77
CA SER A 316 8.23 -1.95 -3.97
C SER A 316 9.05 -2.17 -2.69
N SER A 317 10.37 -1.98 -2.72
CA SER A 317 11.24 -2.17 -1.55
C SER A 317 10.98 -1.17 -0.42
N ALA A 318 10.61 0.07 -0.75
CA ALA A 318 10.43 1.12 0.24
C ALA A 318 9.06 1.06 0.93
N VAL A 319 8.02 0.59 0.23
CA VAL A 319 6.62 0.71 0.69
C VAL A 319 5.92 -0.62 0.94
N VAL A 320 6.57 -1.77 0.73
CA VAL A 320 5.94 -3.08 0.94
C VAL A 320 5.36 -3.22 2.35
N ASP A 321 6.09 -2.78 3.38
CA ASP A 321 5.65 -2.86 4.78
C ASP A 321 4.37 -2.04 5.02
N ASP A 322 4.24 -0.88 4.37
CA ASP A 322 3.02 -0.08 4.44
C ASP A 322 1.83 -0.81 3.78
N PHE A 323 2.06 -1.50 2.66
CA PHE A 323 1.03 -2.28 1.99
C PHE A 323 0.67 -3.59 2.71
N VAL A 324 1.59 -4.18 3.48
CA VAL A 324 1.26 -5.32 4.34
C VAL A 324 0.15 -4.96 5.33
N ASP A 325 0.23 -3.75 5.91
CA ASP A 325 -0.77 -3.24 6.86
C ASP A 325 -2.03 -2.68 6.17
N LEU A 326 -1.87 -2.01 5.03
CA LEU A 326 -2.99 -1.38 4.31
C LEU A 326 -3.85 -2.39 3.54
N LEU A 327 -3.24 -3.41 2.92
CA LEU A 327 -3.93 -4.29 1.97
C LEU A 327 -5.18 -4.98 2.56
N PRO A 328 -5.16 -5.53 3.79
CA PRO A 328 -6.36 -6.13 4.38
C PRO A 328 -7.54 -5.16 4.44
N SER A 329 -7.26 -3.88 4.62
CA SER A 329 -8.30 -2.87 4.76
C SER A 329 -8.94 -2.45 3.43
N LEU A 330 -8.22 -2.65 2.33
CA LEU A 330 -8.62 -2.32 0.96
C LEU A 330 -9.40 -3.45 0.27
N VAL A 331 -9.30 -4.67 0.79
CA VAL A 331 -10.03 -5.84 0.29
C VAL A 331 -11.44 -5.84 0.89
N THR A 332 -12.42 -5.47 0.08
CA THR A 332 -13.85 -5.49 0.43
C THR A 332 -14.61 -6.42 -0.51
N GLU A 333 -15.88 -6.71 -0.22
CA GLU A 333 -16.72 -7.55 -1.08
C GLU A 333 -16.82 -7.00 -2.52
N GLY A 334 -16.79 -5.67 -2.68
CA GLY A 334 -16.88 -5.01 -3.98
C GLY A 334 -15.53 -4.86 -4.70
N THR A 335 -14.40 -4.93 -3.98
CA THR A 335 -13.05 -4.70 -4.56
C THR A 335 -12.19 -5.94 -4.63
N ALA A 336 -12.58 -7.06 -4.00
CA ALA A 336 -11.75 -8.26 -3.92
C ALA A 336 -11.27 -8.75 -5.30
N VAL A 337 -12.19 -8.90 -6.27
CA VAL A 337 -11.86 -9.37 -7.62
C VAL A 337 -10.90 -8.42 -8.33
N GLU A 338 -11.19 -7.11 -8.32
CA GLU A 338 -10.31 -6.11 -8.93
C GLU A 338 -8.94 -6.06 -8.24
N MET A 339 -8.89 -6.18 -6.92
CA MET A 339 -7.64 -6.24 -6.16
C MET A 339 -6.80 -7.44 -6.58
N LEU A 340 -7.39 -8.63 -6.71
CA LEU A 340 -6.66 -9.82 -7.17
C LEU A 340 -6.01 -9.56 -8.53
N HIS A 341 -6.79 -9.07 -9.50
CA HIS A 341 -6.26 -8.78 -10.83
C HIS A 341 -5.19 -7.70 -10.81
N THR A 342 -5.39 -6.63 -10.03
CA THR A 342 -4.42 -5.53 -9.95
C THR A 342 -3.11 -5.96 -9.26
N LEU A 343 -3.17 -6.87 -8.28
CA LEU A 343 -1.98 -7.47 -7.67
C LEU A 343 -1.21 -8.36 -8.66
N LEU A 344 -1.94 -9.11 -9.50
CA LEU A 344 -1.33 -9.95 -10.55
C LEU A 344 -0.72 -9.12 -11.67
N ASP A 345 -1.36 -8.01 -12.04
CA ASP A 345 -0.92 -7.08 -13.09
C ASP A 345 0.09 -6.03 -12.59
N LEU A 346 0.47 -6.07 -11.30
CA LEU A 346 1.39 -5.11 -10.68
C LEU A 346 2.75 -4.98 -11.39
N PRO A 347 3.37 -6.06 -11.92
CA PRO A 347 4.57 -5.95 -12.75
C PRO A 347 4.31 -5.19 -14.07
N CYS A 348 3.15 -5.39 -14.69
CA CYS A 348 2.73 -4.68 -15.89
C CYS A 348 2.49 -3.18 -15.61
N LEU A 349 1.91 -2.86 -14.45
CA LEU A 349 1.80 -1.48 -13.97
C LEU A 349 3.19 -0.85 -13.79
N SER A 350 4.13 -1.56 -13.16
CA SER A 350 5.51 -1.09 -12.98
C SER A 350 6.19 -0.77 -14.31
N ALA A 351 6.07 -1.67 -15.28
CA ALA A 351 6.59 -1.47 -16.64
C ALA A 351 5.95 -0.24 -17.30
N THR A 352 4.64 -0.09 -17.17
CA THR A 352 3.89 1.03 -17.77
C THR A 352 4.26 2.38 -17.15
N LEU A 353 4.50 2.44 -15.84
CA LEU A 353 4.98 3.66 -15.17
C LEU A 353 6.38 4.04 -15.66
N VAL A 354 7.27 3.07 -15.88
CA VAL A 354 8.59 3.32 -16.47
C VAL A 354 8.47 3.88 -17.89
N LEU A 355 7.55 3.34 -18.70
CA LEU A 355 7.26 3.87 -20.03
C LEU A 355 6.68 5.28 -19.98
N GLN A 356 5.75 5.56 -19.05
CA GLN A 356 5.19 6.89 -18.84
C GLN A 356 6.29 7.90 -18.47
N PHE A 357 7.21 7.52 -17.58
CA PHE A 357 8.31 8.36 -17.15
C PHE A 357 9.31 8.63 -18.28
N ARG A 358 9.67 7.60 -19.06
CA ARG A 358 10.59 7.70 -20.20
C ARG A 358 9.99 8.34 -21.44
N SER A 359 8.67 8.45 -21.55
CA SER A 359 8.00 9.03 -22.73
C SER A 359 8.40 10.48 -23.01
N VAL A 360 8.93 11.20 -22.02
CA VAL A 360 9.43 12.57 -22.13
C VAL A 360 10.79 12.61 -22.85
N ASP A 361 11.55 11.51 -22.79
CA ASP A 361 12.87 11.40 -23.39
C ASP A 361 12.77 10.79 -24.80
N THR A 362 13.30 11.48 -25.80
CA THR A 362 13.16 11.12 -27.23
C THR A 362 14.28 10.22 -27.74
N GLN A 363 15.28 9.92 -26.90
CA GLN A 363 16.52 9.26 -27.34
C GLN A 363 16.46 7.72 -27.30
N THR A 364 15.54 7.10 -26.56
CA THR A 364 15.45 5.63 -26.43
C THR A 364 14.39 5.05 -27.36
N ARG A 365 14.78 4.15 -28.27
CA ARG A 365 13.85 3.38 -29.12
C ARG A 365 13.59 2.00 -28.51
N LEU A 366 12.43 1.83 -27.88
CA LEU A 366 11.96 0.57 -27.31
C LEU A 366 10.63 0.21 -27.98
N LEU A 367 10.40 -1.06 -28.32
CA LEU A 367 9.17 -1.50 -28.97
C LEU A 367 7.95 -1.25 -28.07
N SER A 368 8.12 -1.46 -26.76
CA SER A 368 7.10 -1.14 -25.75
C SER A 368 6.80 0.36 -25.67
N LEU A 369 7.76 1.24 -25.96
CA LEU A 369 7.55 2.70 -25.95
C LEU A 369 6.80 3.16 -27.21
N ASP A 370 7.11 2.58 -28.35
CA ASP A 370 6.36 2.82 -29.59
C ASP A 370 4.91 2.34 -29.46
N ALA A 371 4.70 1.18 -28.83
CA ALA A 371 3.37 0.67 -28.50
C ALA A 371 2.62 1.59 -27.52
N PHE A 372 3.30 2.13 -26.51
CA PHE A 372 2.73 3.06 -25.53
C PHE A 372 2.24 4.38 -26.17
N ARG A 373 2.95 4.84 -27.21
CA ARG A 373 2.61 6.02 -28.01
C ARG A 373 1.54 5.74 -29.07
N ASN A 374 1.34 4.48 -29.44
CA ASN A 374 0.39 4.09 -30.48
C ASN A 374 -1.07 4.22 -29.99
N PRO A 375 -1.93 5.00 -30.69
CA PRO A 375 -3.33 5.16 -30.30
C PRO A 375 -4.13 3.85 -30.28
N ALA A 376 -3.74 2.85 -31.08
CA ALA A 376 -4.43 1.55 -31.13
C ALA A 376 -4.32 0.75 -29.82
N PHE A 377 -3.23 0.93 -29.07
CA PHE A 377 -2.97 0.20 -27.82
C PHE A 377 -3.14 1.08 -26.57
N ARG A 378 -3.37 2.39 -26.75
CA ARG A 378 -3.43 3.36 -25.66
C ARG A 378 -4.42 2.99 -24.56
N GLY A 379 -5.57 2.41 -24.91
CA GLY A 379 -6.58 1.98 -23.95
C GLY A 379 -6.07 0.93 -22.94
N LEU A 380 -5.19 0.01 -23.37
CA LEU A 380 -4.63 -1.03 -22.51
C LEU A 380 -3.71 -0.42 -21.44
N PHE A 381 -2.85 0.52 -21.82
CA PHE A 381 -1.97 1.23 -20.90
C PHE A 381 -2.74 2.17 -19.97
N LEU A 382 -3.78 2.85 -20.47
CA LEU A 382 -4.62 3.73 -19.65
C LEU A 382 -5.41 2.97 -18.59
N PHE A 383 -5.82 1.72 -18.88
CA PHE A 383 -6.42 0.88 -17.85
C PHE A 383 -5.43 0.54 -16.73
N LEU A 384 -4.17 0.23 -17.04
CA LEU A 384 -3.15 0.03 -16.00
C LEU A 384 -2.93 1.32 -15.21
N LEU A 385 -2.86 2.46 -15.89
CA LEU A 385 -2.64 3.78 -15.29
C LEU A 385 -3.89 4.42 -14.66
N ARG A 386 -5.01 3.70 -14.58
CA ARG A 386 -6.28 4.23 -14.09
C ARG A 386 -6.16 4.81 -12.68
N VAL A 387 -6.92 5.87 -12.44
CA VAL A 387 -6.98 6.55 -11.14
C VAL A 387 -8.06 5.92 -10.25
N GLU A 388 -9.14 5.45 -10.87
CA GLU A 388 -10.28 4.88 -10.15
C GLU A 388 -10.53 3.43 -10.57
N THR A 389 -11.21 2.68 -9.70
CA THR A 389 -11.70 1.33 -9.95
C THR A 389 -12.51 1.28 -11.24
N GLY A 390 -12.32 0.25 -12.05
CA GLY A 390 -12.91 0.16 -13.39
C GLY A 390 -13.06 -1.26 -13.91
N HIS A 391 -13.83 -1.41 -14.99
CA HIS A 391 -14.13 -2.71 -15.59
C HIS A 391 -12.94 -3.36 -16.30
N THR A 392 -12.96 -4.69 -16.35
CA THR A 392 -11.89 -5.57 -16.83
C THR A 392 -11.37 -5.24 -18.24
N ILE A 393 -10.05 -5.43 -18.43
CA ILE A 393 -9.42 -5.43 -19.76
C ILE A 393 -9.85 -6.64 -20.59
N ASP A 394 -10.21 -6.33 -21.84
CA ASP A 394 -10.20 -7.26 -22.97
C ASP A 394 -8.84 -7.19 -23.67
N ARG A 395 -8.31 -8.33 -24.16
CA ARG A 395 -6.99 -8.45 -24.85
C ARG A 395 -5.73 -8.37 -23.97
N LEU A 396 -5.79 -9.01 -22.79
CA LEU A 396 -4.65 -9.11 -21.86
C LEU A 396 -3.41 -9.78 -22.49
N SER A 397 -3.59 -10.75 -23.39
CA SER A 397 -2.48 -11.40 -24.12
C SER A 397 -1.67 -10.38 -24.93
N THR A 398 -2.36 -9.53 -25.69
CA THR A 398 -1.73 -8.46 -26.47
C THR A 398 -0.95 -7.50 -25.57
N LEU A 399 -1.49 -7.14 -24.40
CA LEU A 399 -0.79 -6.29 -23.44
C LEU A 399 0.54 -6.92 -22.97
N HIS A 400 0.54 -8.23 -22.69
CA HIS A 400 1.78 -8.92 -22.28
C HIS A 400 2.81 -8.96 -23.40
N ASP A 401 2.38 -9.25 -24.63
CA ASP A 401 3.28 -9.26 -25.79
C ASP A 401 3.95 -7.89 -25.98
N LEU A 402 3.19 -6.81 -25.81
CA LEU A 402 3.70 -5.43 -25.90
C LEU A 402 4.67 -5.07 -24.76
N LEU A 403 4.54 -5.71 -23.59
CA LEU A 403 5.36 -5.47 -22.40
C LEU A 403 6.48 -6.51 -22.21
N ALA A 404 6.63 -7.48 -23.11
CA ALA A 404 7.60 -8.57 -22.96
C ALA A 404 9.05 -8.06 -22.82
N GLU A 405 9.42 -7.00 -23.54
CA GLU A 405 10.76 -6.36 -23.44
C GLU A 405 11.02 -5.77 -22.04
N ALA A 406 9.97 -5.35 -21.33
CA ALA A 406 10.07 -4.76 -20.00
C ALA A 406 10.20 -5.78 -18.87
N ALA A 407 10.05 -7.07 -19.17
CA ALA A 407 10.08 -8.17 -18.21
C ALA A 407 11.33 -8.19 -17.32
N ASP A 408 12.48 -7.89 -17.92
CA ASP A 408 13.78 -7.96 -17.26
C ASP A 408 14.21 -6.62 -16.63
N TRP A 409 13.37 -5.59 -16.68
CA TRP A 409 13.72 -4.31 -16.07
C TRP A 409 13.84 -4.47 -14.55
N PRO A 410 14.91 -3.95 -13.90
CA PRO A 410 15.16 -4.18 -12.48
C PRO A 410 13.97 -3.81 -11.58
N ARG A 411 13.22 -2.76 -11.93
CA ARG A 411 12.04 -2.32 -11.19
C ARG A 411 10.87 -3.31 -11.32
N VAL A 412 10.63 -3.82 -12.53
CA VAL A 412 9.58 -4.81 -12.82
C VAL A 412 9.87 -6.12 -12.08
N VAL A 413 11.13 -6.56 -12.10
CA VAL A 413 11.58 -7.76 -11.37
C VAL A 413 11.37 -7.60 -9.86
N ARG A 414 11.79 -6.49 -9.26
CA ARG A 414 11.57 -6.21 -7.82
C ARG A 414 10.09 -6.17 -7.46
N CYS A 415 9.28 -5.49 -8.27
CA CYS A 415 7.83 -5.42 -8.09
C CYS A 415 7.21 -6.84 -8.10
N ALA A 416 7.60 -7.67 -9.07
CA ALA A 416 7.11 -9.03 -9.20
C ALA A 416 7.53 -9.96 -8.04
N GLN A 417 8.66 -9.69 -7.37
CA GLN A 417 9.09 -10.43 -6.17
C GLN A 417 8.19 -10.18 -4.95
N VAL A 418 7.52 -9.02 -4.88
CA VAL A 418 6.63 -8.66 -3.75
C VAL A 418 5.22 -9.24 -3.93
N VAL A 419 4.77 -9.47 -5.18
CA VAL A 419 3.43 -10.01 -5.50
C VAL A 419 3.06 -11.27 -4.69
N PRO A 420 3.91 -12.30 -4.54
CA PRO A 420 3.60 -13.48 -3.72
C PRO A 420 3.21 -13.14 -2.27
N VAL A 421 3.93 -12.21 -1.63
CA VAL A 421 3.66 -11.79 -0.24
C VAL A 421 2.29 -11.13 -0.15
N LEU A 422 1.98 -10.23 -1.08
CA LEU A 422 0.69 -9.53 -1.12
C LEU A 422 -0.46 -10.48 -1.44
N LEU A 423 -0.25 -11.46 -2.33
CA LEU A 423 -1.24 -12.50 -2.60
C LEU A 423 -1.53 -13.34 -1.35
N HIS A 424 -0.51 -13.66 -0.54
CA HIS A 424 -0.74 -14.35 0.73
C HIS A 424 -1.66 -13.56 1.66
N ILE A 425 -1.43 -12.26 1.79
CA ILE A 425 -2.22 -11.36 2.63
C ILE A 425 -3.64 -11.22 2.07
N TYR A 426 -3.77 -11.04 0.76
CA TYR A 426 -5.03 -10.98 0.05
C TYR A 426 -5.89 -12.22 0.33
N PHE A 427 -5.35 -13.42 0.09
CA PHE A 427 -6.11 -14.66 0.28
C PHE A 427 -6.48 -14.91 1.74
N ASN A 428 -5.60 -14.58 2.70
CA ASN A 428 -5.94 -14.63 4.12
C ASN A 428 -7.07 -13.67 4.48
N THR A 429 -7.10 -12.49 3.86
CA THR A 429 -8.13 -11.47 4.11
C THR A 429 -9.46 -11.87 3.49
N VAL A 430 -9.50 -12.29 2.22
CA VAL A 430 -10.74 -12.67 1.51
C VAL A 430 -11.50 -13.78 2.25
N VAL A 431 -10.77 -14.72 2.85
CA VAL A 431 -11.37 -15.78 3.67
C VAL A 431 -12.17 -15.22 4.85
N THR A 432 -11.70 -14.13 5.48
CA THR A 432 -12.38 -13.51 6.63
C THR A 432 -13.58 -12.66 6.22
N VAL A 433 -13.46 -11.92 5.12
CA VAL A 433 -14.53 -11.08 4.57
C VAL A 433 -15.72 -11.95 4.10
N GLY A 434 -15.44 -13.18 3.65
CA GLY A 434 -16.42 -14.10 3.05
C GLY A 434 -17.37 -14.87 3.96
N THR A 435 -17.60 -14.48 5.21
CA THR A 435 -18.29 -15.35 6.17
C THR A 435 -19.82 -15.30 6.15
N GLU A 436 -20.49 -14.24 5.66
CA GLU A 436 -21.96 -14.17 5.80
C GLU A 436 -22.77 -13.92 4.53
N ARG A 437 -22.35 -13.12 3.53
CA ARG A 437 -23.16 -12.85 2.32
C ARG A 437 -22.34 -12.37 1.11
N ILE A 438 -21.49 -13.21 0.53
CA ILE A 438 -20.76 -12.83 -0.70
C ILE A 438 -21.26 -13.61 -1.93
N PRO A 439 -22.30 -13.12 -2.65
CA PRO A 439 -22.53 -13.50 -4.04
C PRO A 439 -21.41 -13.02 -4.98
N SER A 440 -20.56 -12.06 -4.59
CA SER A 440 -19.45 -11.58 -5.44
C SER A 440 -18.27 -12.56 -5.61
N LEU A 441 -18.27 -13.69 -4.88
CA LEU A 441 -17.32 -14.78 -5.08
C LEU A 441 -17.82 -15.78 -6.15
N GLU A 442 -19.11 -15.77 -6.51
CA GLU A 442 -19.61 -16.44 -7.72
C GLU A 442 -19.07 -15.72 -8.98
N THR A 443 -18.82 -14.40 -8.89
CA THR A 443 -18.05 -13.62 -9.88
C THR A 443 -16.54 -13.71 -9.75
N PHE A 444 -16.02 -14.53 -8.83
CA PHE A 444 -14.59 -14.83 -8.74
C PHE A 444 -14.20 -15.74 -9.91
N ARG A 445 -14.22 -15.18 -11.13
CA ARG A 445 -13.58 -15.80 -12.27
C ARG A 445 -12.13 -15.99 -11.88
N LEU A 446 -11.77 -17.24 -11.66
CA LEU A 446 -10.39 -17.66 -11.53
C LEU A 446 -9.81 -17.52 -12.94
N ARG A 447 -9.60 -16.28 -13.37
CA ARG A 447 -8.79 -15.98 -14.52
C ARG A 447 -7.40 -16.40 -14.09
N PHE A 448 -7.04 -17.66 -14.34
CA PHE A 448 -5.67 -18.14 -14.35
C PHE A 448 -5.03 -17.35 -15.46
N PRO A 449 -4.37 -16.22 -15.17
CA PRO A 449 -4.14 -15.30 -16.24
C PRO A 449 -3.13 -15.93 -17.18
N ALA A 450 -3.33 -15.73 -18.47
CA ALA A 450 -2.22 -15.76 -19.41
C ALA A 450 -1.08 -14.78 -18.98
N SER A 451 -1.26 -13.98 -17.91
CA SER A 451 -0.22 -13.18 -17.21
C SER A 451 0.81 -14.01 -16.44
N PHE A 452 0.73 -15.34 -16.43
CA PHE A 452 1.86 -16.19 -16.00
C PHE A 452 3.05 -16.19 -16.99
N PHE A 453 2.97 -15.39 -18.07
CA PHE A 453 4.00 -15.25 -19.10
C PHE A 453 4.87 -14.00 -18.92
N LEU A 454 5.41 -13.76 -17.72
CA LEU A 454 6.80 -13.32 -17.70
C LEU A 454 7.61 -14.60 -17.86
N PRO A 455 8.40 -14.77 -18.94
CA PRO A 455 8.93 -16.05 -19.42
C PRO A 455 10.06 -16.61 -18.53
N ARG A 456 9.89 -16.60 -17.20
CA ARG A 456 10.82 -17.21 -16.26
C ARG A 456 10.11 -18.20 -15.34
N PRO A 457 10.60 -19.46 -15.26
CA PRO A 457 10.03 -20.54 -14.45
C PRO A 457 10.18 -20.36 -12.92
N SER A 458 10.36 -19.13 -12.42
CA SER A 458 10.76 -18.86 -11.04
C SER A 458 9.91 -17.83 -10.29
N PHE A 459 8.70 -17.50 -10.75
CA PHE A 459 7.81 -16.65 -9.96
C PHE A 459 7.05 -17.47 -8.89
N PRO A 460 7.22 -17.18 -7.58
CA PRO A 460 6.58 -17.93 -6.50
C PRO A 460 5.05 -17.79 -6.45
N SER A 461 4.46 -16.92 -7.27
CA SER A 461 3.02 -16.64 -7.29
C SER A 461 2.18 -17.89 -7.62
N CYS A 462 2.67 -18.78 -8.49
CA CYS A 462 2.06 -20.08 -8.74
C CYS A 462 1.94 -20.92 -7.46
N ARG A 463 2.99 -20.92 -6.63
CA ARG A 463 3.01 -21.65 -5.35
C ARG A 463 2.05 -21.06 -4.34
N VAL A 464 1.99 -19.73 -4.24
CA VAL A 464 1.03 -19.03 -3.37
C VAL A 464 -0.40 -19.37 -3.74
N PHE A 465 -0.72 -19.27 -5.02
CA PHE A 465 -2.05 -19.57 -5.53
C PHE A 465 -2.43 -21.03 -5.29
N SER A 466 -1.52 -21.96 -5.58
CA SER A 466 -1.64 -23.39 -5.29
C SER A 466 -1.98 -23.66 -3.82
N CYS A 467 -1.26 -23.04 -2.88
CA CYS A 467 -1.52 -23.20 -1.45
C CYS A 467 -2.89 -22.65 -1.02
N HIS A 468 -3.30 -21.48 -1.54
CA HIS A 468 -4.55 -20.85 -1.14
C HIS A 468 -5.77 -21.41 -1.85
N LEU A 469 -5.64 -21.91 -3.08
CA LEU A 469 -6.72 -22.58 -3.83
C LEU A 469 -7.33 -23.71 -2.99
N LEU A 470 -6.48 -24.58 -2.43
CA LEU A 470 -6.95 -25.66 -1.55
C LEU A 470 -7.73 -25.14 -0.35
N ARG A 471 -7.22 -24.08 0.30
CA ARG A 471 -7.84 -23.51 1.49
C ARG A 471 -9.18 -22.86 1.16
N LEU A 472 -9.25 -22.12 0.07
CA LEU A 472 -10.48 -21.49 -0.42
C LEU A 472 -11.53 -22.54 -0.78
N CYS A 473 -11.19 -23.53 -1.59
CA CYS A 473 -12.12 -24.59 -1.99
C CYS A 473 -12.57 -25.44 -0.79
N LYS A 474 -11.72 -25.62 0.23
CA LYS A 474 -12.11 -26.28 1.49
C LYS A 474 -13.14 -25.49 2.29
N LEU A 475 -13.03 -24.17 2.31
CA LEU A 475 -13.97 -23.30 3.00
C LEU A 475 -15.27 -23.10 2.20
N ARG A 476 -15.17 -23.12 0.87
CA ARG A 476 -16.29 -22.94 -0.06
C ARG A 476 -16.20 -23.90 -1.24
N PRO A 477 -16.71 -25.12 -1.10
CA PRO A 477 -16.71 -26.12 -2.18
C PRO A 477 -17.50 -25.70 -3.43
N SER A 478 -18.55 -24.88 -3.29
CA SER A 478 -19.40 -24.42 -4.41
C SER A 478 -18.62 -23.66 -5.49
N LEU A 479 -17.53 -22.98 -5.10
CA LEU A 479 -16.66 -22.26 -6.03
C LEU A 479 -16.12 -23.15 -7.16
N VAL A 480 -15.94 -24.45 -6.89
CA VAL A 480 -15.45 -25.42 -7.87
C VAL A 480 -16.49 -25.72 -8.94
N VAL A 481 -17.77 -25.70 -8.57
CA VAL A 481 -18.88 -25.86 -9.52
C VAL A 481 -19.10 -24.57 -10.30
N ASP A 482 -19.09 -23.42 -9.63
CA ASP A 482 -19.27 -22.11 -10.26
C ASP A 482 -18.19 -21.81 -11.32
N GLN A 483 -16.93 -22.15 -11.02
CA GLN A 483 -15.77 -21.91 -11.89
C GLN A 483 -15.34 -23.15 -12.69
N SER A 484 -16.23 -24.14 -12.84
CA SER A 484 -15.87 -25.42 -13.43
C SER A 484 -15.37 -25.30 -14.86
N HIS A 485 -15.94 -24.40 -15.66
CA HIS A 485 -15.52 -24.17 -17.05
C HIS A 485 -14.04 -23.75 -17.13
N GLU A 486 -13.63 -22.77 -16.31
CA GLU A 486 -12.28 -22.22 -16.30
C GLU A 486 -11.26 -23.24 -15.74
N LEU A 487 -11.66 -23.98 -14.70
CA LEU A 487 -10.85 -25.05 -14.13
C LEU A 487 -10.66 -26.22 -15.11
N LEU A 488 -11.69 -26.57 -15.87
CA LEU A 488 -11.62 -27.62 -16.89
C LEU A 488 -10.80 -27.21 -18.10
N GLU A 489 -10.92 -25.96 -18.57
CA GLU A 489 -10.08 -25.43 -19.64
C GLU A 489 -8.59 -25.47 -19.24
N PHE A 490 -8.28 -25.08 -17.99
CA PHE A 490 -6.93 -25.15 -17.45
C PHE A 490 -6.44 -26.61 -17.32
N ALA A 491 -7.25 -27.50 -16.76
CA ALA A 491 -6.90 -28.90 -16.54
C ALA A 491 -6.80 -29.71 -17.84
N GLY A 492 -7.56 -29.34 -18.87
CA GLY A 492 -7.56 -29.95 -20.20
C GLY A 492 -6.36 -29.56 -21.07
N THR A 493 -5.65 -28.48 -20.73
CA THR A 493 -4.49 -28.02 -21.49
C THR A 493 -3.23 -28.80 -21.07
N THR A 494 -2.76 -29.74 -21.90
CA THR A 494 -1.64 -30.66 -21.56
C THR A 494 -0.32 -29.96 -21.31
N ALA A 495 -0.07 -28.79 -21.92
CA ALA A 495 1.12 -27.98 -21.64
C ALA A 495 1.24 -27.57 -20.15
N ASN A 496 0.12 -27.44 -19.43
CA ASN A 496 0.12 -27.07 -18.01
C ASN A 496 0.64 -28.21 -17.11
N VAL A 497 0.57 -29.47 -17.55
CA VAL A 497 1.12 -30.63 -16.83
C VAL A 497 2.62 -30.45 -16.58
N TYR A 498 3.32 -29.99 -17.62
CA TYR A 498 4.77 -29.85 -17.61
C TYR A 498 5.23 -28.47 -17.14
N SER A 499 4.51 -27.41 -17.51
CA SER A 499 4.92 -26.02 -17.20
C SER A 499 4.45 -25.52 -15.83
N LYS A 500 3.40 -26.13 -15.24
CA LYS A 500 2.73 -25.65 -14.01
C LYS A 500 2.37 -26.81 -13.08
N GLU A 501 3.28 -27.76 -12.89
CA GLU A 501 3.08 -29.02 -12.15
C GLU A 501 2.34 -28.84 -10.81
N GLU A 502 2.80 -27.93 -9.95
CA GLU A 502 2.18 -27.71 -8.63
C GLU A 502 0.73 -27.24 -8.74
N VAL A 503 0.45 -26.21 -9.54
CA VAL A 503 -0.89 -25.65 -9.69
C VAL A 503 -1.82 -26.68 -10.35
N TYR A 504 -1.31 -27.37 -11.37
CA TYR A 504 -2.03 -28.44 -12.06
C TYR A 504 -2.47 -29.54 -11.11
N THR A 505 -1.55 -30.04 -10.28
CA THR A 505 -1.82 -31.06 -9.27
C THR A 505 -2.95 -30.64 -8.32
N HIS A 506 -2.96 -29.38 -7.87
CA HIS A 506 -3.99 -28.88 -6.97
C HIS A 506 -5.34 -28.66 -7.66
N VAL A 507 -5.37 -28.16 -8.89
CA VAL A 507 -6.61 -28.01 -9.67
C VAL A 507 -7.27 -29.38 -9.89
N VAL A 508 -6.49 -30.37 -10.34
CA VAL A 508 -6.99 -31.75 -10.53
C VAL A 508 -7.49 -32.35 -9.21
N TRP A 509 -6.76 -32.13 -8.11
CA TRP A 509 -7.19 -32.59 -6.79
C TRP A 509 -8.52 -31.95 -6.37
N VAL A 510 -8.68 -30.62 -6.55
CA VAL A 510 -9.89 -29.86 -6.21
C VAL A 510 -11.09 -30.33 -7.02
N LEU A 511 -10.92 -30.52 -8.34
CA LEU A 511 -11.96 -31.07 -9.22
C LEU A 511 -12.38 -32.46 -8.76
N GLY A 512 -11.41 -33.34 -8.51
CA GLY A 512 -11.65 -34.69 -8.00
C GLY A 512 -12.29 -34.71 -6.62
N GLU A 513 -12.00 -33.76 -5.73
CA GLU A 513 -12.54 -33.70 -4.38
C GLU A 513 -13.96 -33.12 -4.34
N TYR A 514 -14.19 -31.95 -4.93
CA TYR A 514 -15.39 -31.16 -4.67
C TYR A 514 -16.49 -31.25 -5.74
N LEU A 515 -16.23 -31.77 -6.95
CA LEU A 515 -17.30 -32.05 -7.93
C LEU A 515 -18.15 -33.23 -7.49
N SER A 516 -19.04 -33.01 -6.52
CA SER A 516 -19.91 -34.00 -5.90
C SER A 516 -21.21 -33.35 -5.43
N MET A 517 -22.32 -34.06 -5.56
CA MET A 517 -23.63 -33.67 -5.00
C MET A 517 -23.59 -33.41 -3.48
N SER A 518 -22.66 -34.05 -2.77
CA SER A 518 -22.49 -33.89 -1.32
C SER A 518 -21.79 -32.58 -0.94
N SER A 519 -21.04 -32.00 -1.87
CA SER A 519 -20.29 -30.75 -1.68
C SER A 519 -21.10 -29.54 -2.12
N ASP A 520 -21.84 -29.67 -3.23
CA ASP A 520 -22.77 -28.68 -3.72
C ASP A 520 -23.95 -29.35 -4.45
N SER A 521 -25.16 -28.94 -4.10
CA SER A 521 -26.40 -29.39 -4.73
C SER A 521 -26.54 -28.98 -6.20
N SER A 522 -25.82 -27.95 -6.65
CA SER A 522 -25.83 -27.47 -8.03
C SER A 522 -25.02 -28.35 -8.99
N CYS A 523 -24.17 -29.25 -8.46
CA CYS A 523 -23.31 -30.11 -9.25
C CYS A 523 -24.15 -31.07 -10.09
N SER A 524 -23.98 -31.12 -11.42
CA SER A 524 -24.72 -32.03 -12.27
C SER A 524 -23.90 -33.28 -12.62
N VAL A 525 -24.58 -34.40 -12.88
CA VAL A 525 -23.92 -35.63 -13.40
C VAL A 525 -23.23 -35.34 -14.74
N ALA A 526 -23.82 -34.47 -15.58
CA ALA A 526 -23.22 -34.03 -16.83
C ALA A 526 -21.86 -33.33 -16.61
N LEU A 527 -21.75 -32.49 -15.57
CA LEU A 527 -20.50 -31.83 -15.22
C LEU A 527 -19.44 -32.83 -14.72
N ILE A 528 -19.84 -33.82 -13.90
CA ILE A 528 -18.95 -34.90 -13.45
C ILE A 528 -18.40 -35.68 -14.65
N THR A 529 -19.27 -36.05 -15.60
CA THR A 529 -18.88 -36.76 -16.81
C THR A 529 -17.97 -35.91 -17.69
N SER A 530 -18.28 -34.62 -17.91
CA SER A 530 -17.44 -33.72 -18.68
C SER A 530 -16.05 -33.57 -18.06
N CYS A 531 -15.97 -33.39 -16.74
CA CYS A 531 -14.69 -33.34 -16.02
C CYS A 531 -13.90 -34.63 -16.16
N PHE A 532 -14.58 -35.78 -16.04
CA PHE A 532 -13.96 -37.08 -16.21
C PHE A 532 -13.33 -37.23 -17.60
N GLU A 533 -14.07 -36.87 -18.65
CA GLU A 533 -13.62 -36.98 -20.04
C GLU A 533 -12.42 -36.08 -20.32
N THR A 534 -12.42 -34.85 -19.82
CA THR A 534 -11.29 -33.93 -19.94
C THR A 534 -10.04 -34.50 -19.26
N LEU A 535 -10.16 -34.96 -18.01
CA LEU A 535 -9.01 -35.50 -17.27
C LEU A 535 -8.52 -36.84 -17.84
N GLU A 536 -9.43 -37.68 -18.34
CA GLU A 536 -9.09 -38.94 -18.99
C GLU A 536 -8.32 -38.69 -20.29
N ALA A 537 -8.74 -37.72 -21.10
CA ALA A 537 -8.05 -37.35 -22.33
C ALA A 537 -6.61 -36.91 -22.05
N VAL A 538 -6.40 -36.04 -21.05
CA VAL A 538 -5.07 -35.59 -20.66
C VAL A 538 -4.22 -36.73 -20.11
N LEU A 539 -4.77 -37.56 -19.21
CA LEU A 539 -4.04 -38.70 -18.65
C LEU A 539 -3.63 -39.68 -19.75
N PHE A 540 -4.52 -39.94 -20.71
CA PHE A 540 -4.21 -40.78 -21.86
C PHE A 540 -3.12 -40.16 -22.73
N GLU A 541 -3.19 -38.88 -23.07
CA GLU A 541 -2.19 -38.18 -23.89
C GLU A 541 -0.79 -38.26 -23.29
N ILE A 542 -0.64 -37.95 -21.99
CA ILE A 542 0.66 -37.94 -21.31
C ILE A 542 1.22 -39.34 -21.02
N THR A 543 0.38 -40.38 -21.02
CA THR A 543 0.79 -41.78 -20.79
C THR A 543 0.82 -42.64 -22.06
N SER A 544 0.44 -42.09 -23.21
CA SER A 544 0.48 -42.79 -24.51
C SER A 544 1.57 -42.28 -25.45
N SER A 545 2.09 -41.07 -25.21
CA SER A 545 3.12 -40.42 -26.01
C SER A 545 4.39 -40.13 -25.21
N ALA A 546 5.52 -40.01 -25.90
CA ALA A 546 6.75 -39.50 -25.30
C ALA A 546 6.60 -37.99 -25.01
N PRO A 547 7.25 -37.45 -23.97
CA PRO A 547 7.16 -36.04 -23.65
C PRO A 547 7.60 -35.16 -24.85
N PRO A 548 7.03 -33.95 -25.00
CA PRO A 548 7.39 -33.03 -26.07
C PRO A 548 8.90 -32.74 -26.10
N PRO A 549 9.50 -32.47 -27.28
CA PRO A 549 10.92 -32.20 -27.39
C PRO A 549 11.34 -31.02 -26.50
N GLY A 550 12.25 -31.27 -25.55
CA GLY A 550 12.75 -30.28 -24.59
C GLY A 550 12.02 -30.24 -23.24
N MET A 551 10.97 -31.04 -23.03
CA MET A 551 10.28 -31.17 -21.73
C MET A 551 10.67 -32.46 -21.01
N VAL A 552 10.75 -32.39 -19.68
CA VAL A 552 10.98 -33.56 -18.80
C VAL A 552 9.70 -34.41 -18.75
N CYS A 553 9.84 -35.70 -18.40
CA CYS A 553 8.69 -36.57 -18.13
C CYS A 553 7.72 -35.94 -17.11
N PRO A 554 6.40 -36.23 -17.19
CA PRO A 554 5.44 -35.76 -16.21
C PRO A 554 5.83 -36.25 -14.81
N ALA A 555 5.67 -35.39 -13.80
CA ALA A 555 5.95 -35.78 -12.43
C ALA A 555 5.01 -36.91 -11.96
N PRO A 556 5.50 -37.93 -11.24
CA PRO A 556 4.70 -39.07 -10.76
C PRO A 556 3.49 -38.63 -9.93
N LYS A 557 3.65 -37.53 -9.19
CA LYS A 557 2.58 -36.91 -8.39
C LYS A 557 1.42 -36.42 -9.25
N VAL A 558 1.68 -35.88 -10.43
CA VAL A 558 0.61 -35.44 -11.36
C VAL A 558 -0.18 -36.64 -11.87
N ILE A 559 0.51 -37.71 -12.26
CA ILE A 559 -0.13 -38.93 -12.78
C ILE A 559 -1.01 -39.57 -11.68
N THR A 560 -0.46 -39.76 -10.48
CA THR A 560 -1.19 -40.36 -9.36
C THR A 560 -2.37 -39.51 -8.88
N THR A 561 -2.29 -38.18 -8.97
CA THR A 561 -3.42 -37.28 -8.67
C THR A 561 -4.51 -37.32 -9.73
N LEU A 562 -4.16 -37.37 -11.03
CA LEU A 562 -5.12 -37.62 -12.12
C LEU A 562 -5.84 -38.95 -11.94
N MET A 563 -5.10 -40.03 -11.68
CA MET A 563 -5.67 -41.36 -11.43
C MET A 563 -6.62 -41.36 -10.23
N SER A 564 -6.24 -40.68 -9.15
CA SER A 564 -7.08 -40.57 -7.95
C SER A 564 -8.33 -39.72 -8.19
N ALA A 565 -8.24 -38.65 -8.97
CA ALA A 565 -9.37 -37.80 -9.34
C ALA A 565 -10.37 -38.56 -10.23
N LEU A 566 -9.89 -39.28 -11.25
CA LEU A 566 -10.73 -40.14 -12.10
C LEU A 566 -11.44 -41.23 -11.30
N ALA A 567 -10.74 -41.89 -10.37
CA ALA A 567 -11.35 -42.89 -9.50
C ALA A 567 -12.43 -42.28 -8.58
N LYS A 568 -12.20 -41.08 -8.03
CA LYS A 568 -13.21 -40.35 -7.24
C LYS A 568 -14.45 -40.02 -8.08
N LEU A 569 -14.28 -39.46 -9.27
CA LEU A 569 -15.39 -39.13 -10.17
C LEU A 569 -16.16 -40.39 -10.60
N ALA A 570 -15.46 -41.49 -10.92
CA ALA A 570 -16.09 -42.77 -11.26
C ALA A 570 -16.83 -43.42 -10.08
N SER A 571 -16.37 -43.22 -8.85
CA SER A 571 -17.10 -43.66 -7.65
C SER A 571 -18.42 -42.89 -7.42
N ARG A 572 -18.57 -41.72 -8.05
CA ARG A 572 -19.78 -40.88 -7.98
C ARG A 572 -20.74 -41.12 -9.15
N SER A 573 -20.19 -41.50 -10.31
CA SER A 573 -20.95 -41.86 -11.52
C SER A 573 -20.49 -43.24 -12.01
N HIS A 574 -21.24 -44.27 -11.62
CA HIS A 574 -20.83 -45.67 -11.80
C HIS A 574 -20.64 -46.09 -13.27
N ASP A 575 -21.29 -45.38 -14.20
CA ASP A 575 -21.15 -45.62 -15.65
C ASP A 575 -19.72 -45.39 -16.15
N LEU A 576 -18.91 -44.64 -15.40
CA LEU A 576 -17.52 -44.32 -15.73
C LEU A 576 -16.52 -45.38 -15.22
N ILE A 577 -16.93 -46.26 -14.29
CA ILE A 577 -16.05 -47.28 -13.69
C ILE A 577 -15.36 -48.19 -14.72
N PRO A 578 -16.06 -48.69 -15.78
CA PRO A 578 -15.41 -49.52 -16.80
C PRO A 578 -14.26 -48.81 -17.51
N ARG A 579 -14.39 -47.51 -17.80
CA ARG A 579 -13.37 -46.71 -18.49
C ARG A 579 -12.08 -46.60 -17.67
N VAL A 580 -12.20 -46.22 -16.39
CA VAL A 580 -11.05 -46.16 -15.47
C VAL A 580 -10.41 -47.53 -15.27
N SER A 581 -11.22 -48.57 -15.13
CA SER A 581 -10.74 -49.94 -14.92
C SER A 581 -9.92 -50.43 -16.13
N LEU A 582 -10.32 -50.07 -17.35
CA LEU A 582 -9.55 -50.36 -18.56
C LEU A 582 -8.20 -49.65 -18.56
N PHE A 583 -8.15 -48.38 -18.13
CA PHE A 583 -6.89 -47.65 -18.01
C PHE A 583 -5.95 -48.33 -17.00
N PHE A 584 -6.41 -48.63 -15.78
CA PHE A 584 -5.58 -49.30 -14.77
C PHE A 584 -5.12 -50.69 -15.20
N SER A 585 -5.96 -51.45 -15.91
CA SER A 585 -5.55 -52.73 -16.50
C SER A 585 -4.45 -52.55 -17.55
N LYS A 586 -4.56 -51.54 -18.42
CA LYS A 586 -3.53 -51.23 -19.43
C LYS A 586 -2.23 -50.81 -18.77
N LEU A 587 -2.29 -49.90 -17.79
CA LEU A 587 -1.14 -49.42 -17.01
C LEU A 587 -0.36 -50.59 -16.39
N ARG A 588 -1.07 -51.55 -15.81
CA ARG A 588 -0.49 -52.77 -15.25
C ARG A 588 0.23 -53.61 -16.32
N THR A 589 -0.39 -53.79 -17.49
CA THR A 589 0.22 -54.56 -18.57
C THR A 589 1.42 -53.86 -19.19
N THR A 590 1.39 -52.53 -19.32
CA THR A 590 2.51 -51.76 -19.88
C THR A 590 3.72 -51.77 -18.94
N ALA A 591 3.50 -51.66 -17.63
CA ALA A 591 4.59 -51.74 -16.66
C ALA A 591 5.28 -53.12 -16.60
N ARG A 592 4.54 -54.20 -16.90
CA ARG A 592 5.13 -55.55 -17.01
C ARG A 592 6.04 -55.71 -18.22
N ASN A 593 5.90 -54.87 -19.24
CA ASN A 593 6.69 -54.92 -20.46
C ASN A 593 8.01 -54.13 -20.36
N GLY A 594 8.30 -53.51 -19.21
CA GLY A 594 9.54 -52.79 -18.93
C GLY A 594 9.38 -51.26 -18.90
N SER A 595 10.49 -50.54 -19.15
CA SER A 595 10.56 -49.09 -19.16
C SER A 595 9.57 -48.45 -20.14
N VAL A 596 8.97 -47.32 -19.74
CA VAL A 596 7.95 -46.61 -20.51
C VAL A 596 8.43 -45.20 -20.83
N ALA A 597 8.17 -44.72 -22.05
CA ALA A 597 8.71 -43.45 -22.56
C ALA A 597 8.32 -42.19 -21.75
N TRP A 598 7.26 -42.27 -20.95
CA TRP A 598 6.77 -41.15 -20.11
C TRP A 598 7.20 -41.25 -18.64
N CYS A 599 7.95 -42.29 -18.25
CA CYS A 599 8.47 -42.45 -16.89
C CYS A 599 9.94 -42.87 -16.94
N ALA A 600 10.84 -41.95 -16.56
CA ALA A 600 12.27 -42.21 -16.62
C ALA A 600 12.76 -43.10 -15.46
N ASP A 601 12.16 -42.98 -14.28
CA ASP A 601 12.52 -43.74 -13.07
C ASP A 601 11.61 -44.97 -12.91
N GLU A 602 12.21 -46.13 -12.63
CA GLU A 602 11.47 -47.38 -12.41
C GLU A 602 10.78 -47.39 -11.03
N ASP A 603 11.36 -46.76 -10.01
CA ASP A 603 10.75 -46.71 -8.67
C ASP A 603 9.45 -45.89 -8.70
N ASP A 604 9.47 -44.78 -9.43
CA ASP A 604 8.29 -43.96 -9.69
C ASP A 604 7.21 -44.72 -10.47
N LEU A 605 7.62 -45.50 -11.50
CA LEU A 605 6.70 -46.33 -12.27
C LEU A 605 6.03 -47.38 -11.38
N VAL A 606 6.79 -48.03 -10.50
CA VAL A 606 6.27 -48.99 -9.51
C VAL A 606 5.27 -48.32 -8.58
N ALA A 607 5.56 -47.13 -8.07
CA ALA A 607 4.66 -46.37 -7.20
C ALA A 607 3.33 -46.01 -7.92
N ILE A 608 3.41 -45.55 -9.17
CA ILE A 608 2.24 -45.23 -10.00
C ILE A 608 1.38 -46.47 -10.24
N VAL A 609 1.99 -47.60 -10.61
CA VAL A 609 1.27 -48.85 -10.88
C VAL A 609 0.62 -49.40 -9.61
N THR A 610 1.36 -49.40 -8.49
CA THR A 610 0.84 -49.83 -7.19
C THR A 610 -0.39 -49.01 -6.81
N ARG A 611 -0.32 -47.69 -6.96
CA ARG A 611 -1.45 -46.80 -6.72
C ARG A 611 -2.64 -47.09 -7.65
N GLY A 612 -2.38 -47.41 -8.91
CA GLY A 612 -3.41 -47.83 -9.86
C GLY A 612 -4.10 -49.14 -9.48
N GLU A 613 -3.34 -50.12 -9.00
CA GLU A 613 -3.89 -51.41 -8.54
C GLU A 613 -4.75 -51.24 -7.27
N GLU A 614 -4.36 -50.37 -6.34
CA GLU A 614 -5.16 -50.02 -5.16
C GLU A 614 -6.51 -49.41 -5.57
N LEU A 615 -6.48 -48.39 -6.42
CA LEU A 615 -7.69 -47.71 -6.91
C LEU A 615 -8.58 -48.66 -7.71
N TRP A 616 -8.00 -49.50 -8.56
CA TRP A 616 -8.73 -50.50 -9.32
C TRP A 616 -9.42 -51.52 -8.40
N SER A 617 -8.72 -51.96 -7.36
CA SER A 617 -9.27 -52.91 -6.39
C SER A 617 -10.43 -52.30 -5.59
N LEU A 618 -10.34 -51.02 -5.22
CA LEU A 618 -11.44 -50.29 -4.57
C LEU A 618 -12.67 -50.18 -5.47
N LEU A 619 -12.49 -49.81 -6.74
CA LEU A 619 -13.60 -49.60 -7.69
C LEU A 619 -14.39 -50.86 -8.02
N LYS A 620 -13.87 -52.07 -7.73
CA LYS A 620 -14.64 -53.32 -7.83
C LYS A 620 -15.82 -53.37 -6.87
N ALA A 621 -15.75 -52.62 -5.76
CA ALA A 621 -16.81 -52.49 -4.78
C ALA A 621 -17.26 -51.01 -4.72
N PRO A 622 -18.12 -50.55 -5.64
CA PRO A 622 -18.43 -49.12 -5.81
C PRO A 622 -18.95 -48.43 -4.55
N GLY A 623 -19.79 -49.09 -3.74
CA GLY A 623 -20.25 -48.53 -2.48
C GLY A 623 -19.13 -48.31 -1.45
N VAL A 624 -18.14 -49.21 -1.41
CA VAL A 624 -16.94 -49.04 -0.57
C VAL A 624 -16.05 -47.95 -1.15
N ALA A 625 -15.83 -47.94 -2.47
CA ALA A 625 -15.06 -46.91 -3.14
C ALA A 625 -15.60 -45.51 -2.88
N GLN A 626 -16.93 -45.31 -2.95
CA GLN A 626 -17.55 -44.03 -2.67
C GLN A 626 -17.29 -43.59 -1.22
N SER A 627 -17.40 -44.50 -0.24
CA SER A 627 -17.15 -44.19 1.18
C SER A 627 -15.68 -43.90 1.51
N VAL A 628 -14.74 -44.56 0.82
CA VAL A 628 -13.29 -44.43 1.06
C VAL A 628 -12.71 -43.23 0.31
N LEU A 629 -13.11 -43.04 -0.95
CA LEU A 629 -12.59 -41.99 -1.83
C LEU A 629 -13.32 -40.66 -1.65
N THR A 630 -14.57 -40.69 -1.18
CA THR A 630 -15.40 -39.51 -0.93
C THR A 630 -16.06 -39.60 0.46
N PRO A 631 -15.26 -39.60 1.55
CA PRO A 631 -15.80 -39.78 2.90
C PRO A 631 -16.76 -38.63 3.25
N PRO A 632 -17.94 -38.93 3.83
CA PRO A 632 -18.87 -37.91 4.26
C PRO A 632 -18.23 -36.96 5.30
N PRO A 633 -18.58 -35.66 5.33
CA PRO A 633 -17.91 -34.67 6.18
C PRO A 633 -18.01 -34.98 7.68
N HIS A 634 -19.04 -35.72 8.09
CA HIS A 634 -19.25 -36.17 9.47
C HIS A 634 -18.34 -37.34 9.87
N VAL A 635 -17.81 -38.14 8.93
CA VAL A 635 -16.81 -39.20 9.19
C VAL A 635 -15.45 -38.59 9.51
N LEU A 636 -15.15 -37.41 8.96
CA LEU A 636 -13.91 -36.64 9.22
C LEU A 636 -13.95 -35.90 10.57
N THR A 637 -15.10 -35.81 11.23
CA THR A 637 -15.18 -35.29 12.60
C THR A 637 -14.83 -36.40 13.60
N PRO A 638 -13.99 -36.14 14.62
CA PRO A 638 -13.54 -37.16 15.57
C PRO A 638 -14.66 -37.72 16.48
N ARG A 639 -15.94 -37.40 16.22
CA ARG A 639 -17.10 -37.90 16.97
C ARG A 639 -17.20 -39.43 16.91
N TRP A 640 -16.80 -40.05 15.81
CA TRP A 640 -16.82 -41.51 15.62
C TRP A 640 -15.88 -42.26 16.56
N HIS A 641 -14.92 -41.60 17.21
CA HIS A 641 -14.01 -42.21 18.18
C HIS A 641 -14.40 -41.96 19.64
N ARG A 642 -15.39 -41.09 19.91
CA ARG A 642 -15.79 -40.70 21.26
C ARG A 642 -17.08 -41.35 21.73
N ASP A 643 -17.97 -41.69 20.80
CA ASP A 643 -19.25 -42.29 21.13
C ASP A 643 -19.15 -43.83 21.10
N THR A 644 -19.21 -44.46 22.27
CA THR A 644 -19.07 -45.92 22.46
C THR A 644 -20.09 -46.71 21.66
N ASN A 645 -21.24 -46.11 21.33
CA ASN A 645 -22.34 -46.75 20.61
C ASN A 645 -22.23 -46.66 19.08
N LEU A 646 -21.33 -45.85 18.53
CA LEU A 646 -21.19 -45.61 17.08
C LEU A 646 -19.79 -45.94 16.53
N ALA A 647 -18.81 -46.06 17.41
CA ALA A 647 -17.44 -46.37 17.04
C ALA A 647 -17.29 -47.84 16.62
N VAL A 648 -17.24 -48.12 15.31
CA VAL A 648 -17.02 -49.46 14.75
C VAL A 648 -15.83 -50.22 15.38
N PRO A 649 -14.67 -49.60 15.68
CA PRO A 649 -13.57 -50.30 16.36
C PRO A 649 -13.89 -50.70 17.81
N LEU A 650 -14.72 -49.92 18.52
CA LEU A 650 -15.15 -50.22 19.88
C LEU A 650 -16.28 -51.26 19.90
N GLN A 651 -17.24 -51.18 18.97
CA GLN A 651 -18.26 -52.20 18.76
C GLN A 651 -17.64 -53.54 18.37
N LEU A 652 -16.65 -53.55 17.46
CA LEU A 652 -15.90 -54.74 17.10
C LEU A 652 -15.15 -55.30 18.30
N ARG A 653 -14.55 -54.46 19.17
CA ARG A 653 -13.94 -54.88 20.45
C ARG A 653 -14.94 -55.48 21.44
N VAL A 654 -16.14 -54.90 21.54
CA VAL A 654 -17.21 -55.43 22.41
C VAL A 654 -17.72 -56.75 21.87
N LEU A 655 -17.95 -56.84 20.56
CA LEU A 655 -18.34 -58.10 19.89
C LEU A 655 -17.24 -59.15 20.04
N THR A 656 -15.96 -58.82 19.86
CA THR A 656 -14.86 -59.78 20.09
C THR A 656 -14.80 -60.24 21.54
N ARG A 657 -15.04 -59.35 22.52
CA ARG A 657 -15.12 -59.74 23.93
C ARG A 657 -16.32 -60.63 24.25
N LEU A 658 -17.45 -60.42 23.59
CA LEU A 658 -18.66 -61.25 23.74
C LEU A 658 -18.51 -62.61 23.05
N THR A 659 -17.73 -62.71 21.98
CA THR A 659 -17.45 -63.97 21.28
C THR A 659 -16.26 -64.74 21.87
N HIS A 660 -15.43 -64.10 22.69
CA HIS A 660 -14.28 -64.71 23.38
C HIS A 660 -14.52 -65.01 24.88
N SER A 661 -15.77 -65.11 25.34
CA SER A 661 -16.02 -65.66 26.68
C SER A 661 -15.80 -67.18 26.69
N GLN A 662 -14.54 -67.59 26.83
CA GLN A 662 -14.12 -68.81 27.54
C GLN A 662 -13.06 -68.42 28.56
#